data_AF-A0A0B2V1Q7-F1
#
_entry.id   AF-A0A0B2V1Q7-F1
#
_cell.length_a   1.000
_cell.length_b   1.000
_cell.length_c   1.000
_cell.angle_alpha   90.00
_cell.angle_beta   90.00
_cell.angle_gamma   90.00
#
_symmetry.space_group_name_H-M   'P 1'
#
loop_
_entity.id
_entity.type
_entity.pdbx_description
1 polymer ?
#
loop_
_entity_poly.entity_id
_entity_poly.type
_entity_poly.pdbx_seq_one_letter_code
_entity_poly.pdbx_strand_id
1 'polypeptide(L)'
;MHNSQWSVLLLAICTAFELGTAQQWISTNCSFYCFATPQKDEKINMTLYRSLDCTHFVYGFATVTRENQLKHATFYDLPTYTEQGNYRTFAMMKLDKPVKPLLGIRQKRSLTFIDDDFSRNSFAELVIETARRYHFEGLFFYFDDEHHYRNYRFAKFLDVLTTKADKEAAQNDGGRLFLVLAIPASRVQRAHHRLSVIESHFDALYVVADDIPAAEDPLVALHVQPLYPSETVPNDDSISENVDHLANSGVPLGKIIVGLSTWARSYMLEDPNDAGHGNPASGFGARGDINHRSDGRLSYGELCSKIRNKARIVYDSKAAVLSFTGEDGQWYSFEEPNHESFHRKIRWVSNHAYGGIGIMSVEGDDTTGRCGQGLLPMHRVARRLFQCSMRNVRKTSHLCTRICIVRPQLSPRKAFTFDAFLGSACSHIVISSADIQLSSVKFSKRAKNALSDFHVWSVDEKPQLILAIGAQQTSASWRVEIGNELSRTILANNIKQLVKEYNADGVQLSWTLEKMESVHDGEILAAMLTHLRSTLHNSTLLFLAVHPESLYEGCYNISTINSKVDYVIVDGHRFHASTNPFTGHHSPMFTHSQLLSDPKMTLEALANEWISRGVDNSKLIIGVSAEGIKQTLAKGHRSVDVLAAATITSNKIVRASDLSSVSQTEICELRKKSSTKNRFFDEIGVPFLINDNEFIAYDDEQSARIKASWTSLNHYGGMAIYGIEMDNPRGECPHDRPYPILHAVDTAHICKQCPLLRPTSSCNPPIKIACSYRLPDENDKDPLRPQSIPFDKCTEVVVEEAILDENNELNYRDGRATANMKTLMRLVPRLGKKGLISSVRCQMSKPKFTQMLEQRTQLISRLIKHVDAFGFTGIELKCDHVLSADNKRMFTNLVNELSAQLNAANTEAQNCPRTISVRIPAWQRRLRNVYDISMLNSLHHVVLEPFEQRKSSTSTLLASPLFSTSDNDLSISSTIKSWLSDGLKRSSILLDLATYGVSQQLVSPSMNRLGDATLPQPIQILRQKQMCHKNREPGYQLRTHYRTVSSYATTPKGEWITLETQETITYKMRYAMRERLAGIGMITLNEDDFANACSQGKFPLLSIVSFAQKSCGGDLEEVLENAEN
;
A
#
# COMPACT_ATOMS: atom_id res chain seq x y z
N MET A 1 -77.61 4.64 -2.85
CA MET A 1 -77.24 3.24 -3.08
C MET A 1 -75.86 3.25 -3.70
N HIS A 2 -74.84 3.08 -2.86
CA HIS A 2 -73.42 3.24 -3.18
C HIS A 2 -72.69 1.93 -2.86
N ASN A 3 -71.61 1.68 -3.59
CA ASN A 3 -70.47 0.82 -3.27
C ASN A 3 -70.57 -0.67 -3.66
N SER A 4 -70.18 -0.93 -4.90
CA SER A 4 -69.54 -2.18 -5.33
C SER A 4 -68.26 -1.87 -6.11
N GLN A 5 -67.16 -1.50 -5.41
CA GLN A 5 -65.84 -1.37 -6.06
C GLN A 5 -64.64 -1.45 -5.07
N TRP A 6 -64.84 -1.97 -3.85
CA TRP A 6 -63.77 -2.08 -2.84
C TRP A 6 -63.20 -3.51 -2.65
N SER A 7 -63.65 -4.48 -3.44
CA SER A 7 -63.26 -5.90 -3.26
C SER A 7 -62.09 -6.35 -4.14
N VAL A 8 -61.72 -5.59 -5.17
CA VAL A 8 -60.67 -6.00 -6.14
C VAL A 8 -59.31 -5.37 -5.84
N LEU A 9 -59.24 -4.30 -5.04
CA LEU A 9 -57.97 -3.67 -4.66
C LEU A 9 -57.23 -4.41 -3.52
N LEU A 10 -57.94 -5.23 -2.73
CA LEU A 10 -57.35 -5.95 -1.58
C LEU A 10 -56.73 -7.30 -1.94
N LEU A 11 -57.14 -7.95 -3.04
CA LEU A 11 -56.52 -9.22 -3.47
C LEU A 11 -55.24 -9.05 -4.29
N ALA A 12 -55.05 -7.90 -4.96
CA ALA A 12 -53.80 -7.61 -5.68
C ALA A 12 -52.65 -7.15 -4.76
N ILE A 13 -52.95 -6.80 -3.50
CA ILE A 13 -51.95 -6.36 -2.51
C ILE A 13 -51.42 -7.56 -1.69
N CYS A 14 -52.15 -8.68 -1.61
CA CYS A 14 -51.72 -9.87 -0.85
C CYS A 14 -50.87 -10.88 -1.62
N THR A 15 -50.85 -10.88 -2.96
CA THR A 15 -49.97 -11.77 -3.74
C THR A 15 -48.67 -11.10 -4.24
N ALA A 16 -48.46 -9.83 -3.89
CA ALA A 16 -47.20 -9.10 -4.13
C ALA A 16 -46.30 -9.03 -2.88
N PHE A 17 -46.71 -9.65 -1.77
CA PHE A 17 -45.99 -9.61 -0.49
C PHE A 17 -45.31 -10.94 -0.08
N GLU A 18 -45.33 -11.98 -0.92
CA GLU A 18 -44.70 -13.29 -0.62
C GLU A 18 -43.66 -13.79 -1.64
N LEU A 19 -43.25 -12.96 -2.60
CA LEU A 19 -42.05 -13.23 -3.44
C LEU A 19 -41.12 -12.04 -3.38
N GLY A 20 -40.57 -11.79 -2.19
CA GLY A 20 -39.70 -10.64 -1.95
C GLY A 20 -39.06 -10.62 -0.55
N THR A 21 -38.80 -11.77 0.06
CA THR A 21 -38.08 -11.82 1.35
C THR A 21 -37.14 -13.01 1.41
N ALA A 22 -36.11 -12.99 0.57
CA ALA A 22 -34.90 -13.80 0.78
C ALA A 22 -33.65 -13.08 0.28
N GLN A 23 -33.60 -11.74 0.34
CA GLN A 23 -32.34 -11.01 0.07
C GLN A 23 -32.35 -9.56 0.58
N GLN A 24 -32.64 -9.32 1.87
CA GLN A 24 -32.40 -7.97 2.42
C GLN A 24 -32.35 -7.90 3.95
N TRP A 25 -31.35 -8.53 4.58
CA TRP A 25 -30.92 -8.16 5.94
C TRP A 25 -29.39 -8.31 6.06
N ILE A 26 -28.63 -7.49 5.33
CA ILE A 26 -27.26 -7.17 5.76
C ILE A 26 -27.44 -6.24 6.96
N SER A 27 -27.30 -6.75 8.19
CA SER A 27 -27.46 -5.94 9.39
C SER A 27 -26.47 -4.78 9.37
N THR A 28 -27.00 -3.57 9.45
CA THR A 28 -26.31 -2.28 9.30
C THR A 28 -25.44 -1.86 10.50
N ASN A 29 -24.93 -2.79 11.32
CA ASN A 29 -24.09 -2.47 12.48
C ASN A 29 -22.78 -3.28 12.44
N CYS A 30 -21.64 -2.59 12.43
CA CYS A 30 -20.33 -3.23 12.59
C CYS A 30 -20.23 -3.96 13.94
N SER A 31 -19.53 -5.08 13.94
CA SER A 31 -19.42 -5.97 15.10
C SER A 31 -18.24 -5.58 16.00
N PHE A 32 -18.49 -5.56 17.32
CA PHE A 32 -17.47 -5.50 18.36
C PHE A 32 -17.41 -6.84 19.12
N TYR A 33 -16.28 -7.55 19.00
CA TYR A 33 -16.05 -8.87 19.61
C TYR A 33 -15.23 -8.78 20.89
N CYS A 34 -15.68 -9.48 21.93
CA CYS A 34 -14.98 -9.61 23.20
C CYS A 34 -14.83 -11.08 23.59
N PHE A 35 -13.72 -11.44 24.22
CA PHE A 35 -13.36 -12.84 24.47
C PHE A 35 -13.22 -13.14 25.96
N ALA A 36 -13.84 -14.24 26.39
CA ALA A 36 -13.62 -14.87 27.69
C ALA A 36 -12.78 -16.14 27.49
N THR A 37 -11.56 -16.14 28.02
CA THR A 37 -10.60 -17.24 27.89
C THR A 37 -10.16 -17.80 29.26
N PRO A 38 -11.06 -18.49 29.98
CA PRO A 38 -10.78 -18.98 31.33
C PRO A 38 -9.64 -20.01 31.39
N GLN A 39 -8.91 -20.00 32.49
CA GLN A 39 -7.96 -21.06 32.82
C GLN A 39 -8.65 -22.34 33.31
N LYS A 40 -7.91 -23.45 33.32
CA LYS A 40 -8.40 -24.81 33.63
C LYS A 40 -9.23 -24.94 34.91
N ASP A 41 -8.95 -24.11 35.91
CA ASP A 41 -9.57 -24.14 37.24
C ASP A 41 -10.32 -22.84 37.56
N GLU A 42 -10.70 -22.07 36.53
CA GLU A 42 -11.31 -20.75 36.69
C GLU A 42 -12.84 -20.80 36.60
N LYS A 43 -13.50 -20.19 37.58
CA LYS A 43 -14.92 -19.85 37.55
C LYS A 43 -15.07 -18.40 37.09
N ILE A 44 -15.86 -18.17 36.05
CA ILE A 44 -15.91 -16.85 35.41
C ILE A 44 -16.58 -15.81 36.30
N ASN A 45 -16.03 -14.58 36.27
CA ASN A 45 -16.65 -13.43 36.92
C ASN A 45 -17.51 -12.64 35.92
N MET A 46 -18.81 -12.89 35.92
CA MET A 46 -19.75 -12.22 35.01
C MET A 46 -19.80 -10.69 35.17
N THR A 47 -19.38 -10.13 36.30
CA THR A 47 -19.37 -8.68 36.52
C THR A 47 -18.43 -7.98 35.53
N LEU A 48 -17.28 -8.60 35.22
CA LEU A 48 -16.32 -8.06 34.25
C LEU A 48 -16.93 -8.02 32.84
N TYR A 49 -17.50 -9.13 32.38
CA TYR A 49 -18.07 -9.23 31.03
C TYR A 49 -19.36 -8.43 30.86
N ARG A 50 -20.19 -8.31 31.91
CA ARG A 50 -21.41 -7.47 31.88
C ARG A 50 -21.08 -5.98 31.72
N SER A 51 -19.94 -5.52 32.24
CA SER A 51 -19.49 -4.11 32.14
C SER A 51 -19.08 -3.69 30.72
N LEU A 52 -18.86 -4.64 29.81
CA LEU A 52 -18.42 -4.38 28.44
C LEU A 52 -19.61 -4.30 27.48
N ASP A 53 -19.59 -3.28 26.62
CA ASP A 53 -20.59 -3.05 25.57
C ASP A 53 -20.16 -3.69 24.24
N CYS A 54 -20.18 -5.03 24.17
CA CYS A 54 -19.79 -5.81 22.98
C CYS A 54 -21.00 -6.41 22.29
N THR A 55 -20.97 -6.46 20.96
CA THR A 55 -22.04 -7.09 20.14
C THR A 55 -21.94 -8.61 20.12
N HIS A 56 -20.71 -9.14 20.18
CA HIS A 56 -20.41 -10.55 20.12
C HIS A 56 -19.49 -10.91 21.28
N PHE A 57 -19.81 -12.00 21.97
CA PHE A 57 -19.00 -12.53 23.06
C PHE A 57 -18.58 -13.95 22.76
N VAL A 58 -17.28 -14.20 22.66
CA VAL A 58 -16.72 -15.53 22.40
C VAL A 58 -16.27 -16.14 23.71
N TYR A 59 -16.81 -17.31 24.06
CA TYR A 59 -16.37 -18.10 25.21
C TYR A 59 -15.43 -19.21 24.76
N GLY A 60 -14.23 -19.32 25.30
CA GLY A 60 -13.36 -20.38 24.80
C GLY A 60 -12.03 -20.64 25.50
N PHE A 61 -11.27 -21.63 25.02
CA PHE A 61 -11.65 -22.48 23.89
C PHE A 61 -11.87 -23.92 24.31
N ALA A 62 -13.02 -24.47 23.91
CA ALA A 62 -13.20 -25.91 23.88
C ALA A 62 -12.20 -26.49 22.87
N THR A 63 -11.46 -27.52 23.26
CA THR A 63 -10.41 -28.13 22.44
C THR A 63 -10.86 -29.44 21.84
N VAL A 64 -10.56 -29.65 20.55
CA VAL A 64 -10.86 -30.92 19.88
C VAL A 64 -9.87 -32.00 20.33
N THR A 65 -10.36 -33.11 20.87
CA THR A 65 -9.55 -34.28 21.26
C THR A 65 -9.20 -35.15 20.05
N ARG A 66 -8.30 -36.13 20.24
CA ARG A 66 -7.94 -37.08 19.17
C ARG A 66 -9.11 -37.98 18.77
N GLU A 67 -10.05 -38.18 19.68
CA GLU A 67 -11.27 -38.97 19.51
C GLU A 67 -12.41 -38.12 18.91
N ASN A 68 -12.08 -36.95 18.34
CA ASN A 68 -13.02 -35.99 17.77
C ASN A 68 -14.12 -35.52 18.76
N GLN A 69 -13.78 -35.43 20.05
CA GLN A 69 -14.67 -34.91 21.09
C GLN A 69 -14.31 -33.47 21.48
N LEU A 70 -15.24 -32.75 22.12
CA LEU A 70 -14.98 -31.43 22.69
C LEU A 70 -14.54 -31.55 24.15
N LYS A 71 -13.31 -31.16 24.44
CA LYS A 71 -12.81 -30.98 25.80
C LYS A 71 -12.98 -29.54 26.23
N HIS A 72 -13.76 -29.32 27.29
CA HIS A 72 -14.02 -28.01 27.89
C HIS A 72 -12.73 -27.30 28.35
N ALA A 73 -12.79 -25.97 28.46
CA ALA A 73 -11.65 -25.14 28.84
C ALA A 73 -11.36 -25.24 30.34
N THR A 74 -12.42 -25.30 31.15
CA THR A 74 -12.35 -25.37 32.62
C THR A 74 -13.32 -26.40 33.18
N PHE A 75 -13.01 -26.96 34.34
CA PHE A 75 -13.88 -27.92 35.03
C PHE A 75 -15.25 -27.33 35.40
N TYR A 76 -15.35 -25.99 35.49
CA TYR A 76 -16.58 -25.27 35.79
C TYR A 76 -17.46 -25.01 34.57
N ASP A 77 -17.07 -25.42 33.36
CA ASP A 77 -17.87 -25.19 32.15
C ASP A 77 -19.21 -25.93 32.17
N LEU A 78 -19.19 -27.15 32.69
CA LEU A 78 -20.36 -28.02 32.76
C LEU A 78 -21.17 -27.76 34.04
N PRO A 79 -22.50 -27.98 34.01
CA PRO A 79 -23.34 -27.85 35.19
C PRO A 79 -22.98 -28.90 36.25
N THR A 80 -23.06 -28.50 37.51
CA THR A 80 -23.04 -29.40 38.68
C THR A 80 -24.44 -29.50 39.27
N TYR A 81 -24.62 -30.29 40.34
CA TYR A 81 -25.92 -30.41 41.01
C TYR A 81 -26.43 -29.06 41.58
N THR A 82 -25.53 -28.13 41.90
CA THR A 82 -25.84 -26.86 42.54
C THR A 82 -25.64 -25.64 41.64
N GLU A 83 -24.91 -25.77 40.53
CA GLU A 83 -24.52 -24.64 39.68
C GLU A 83 -24.73 -24.94 38.19
N GLN A 84 -25.14 -23.92 37.42
CA GLN A 84 -25.44 -24.07 35.99
C GLN A 84 -24.21 -24.25 35.08
N GLY A 85 -23.00 -24.05 35.62
CA GLY A 85 -21.74 -24.07 34.85
C GLY A 85 -21.49 -22.78 34.06
N ASN A 86 -20.24 -22.54 33.68
CA ASN A 86 -19.82 -21.32 33.00
C ASN A 86 -20.44 -21.19 31.60
N TYR A 87 -20.57 -22.28 30.84
CA TYR A 87 -21.14 -22.23 29.48
C TYR A 87 -22.54 -21.62 29.48
N ARG A 88 -23.44 -22.16 30.30
CA ARG A 88 -24.80 -21.65 30.42
C ARG A 88 -24.82 -20.26 31.03
N THR A 89 -24.04 -20.02 32.08
CA THR A 89 -23.97 -18.71 32.76
C THR A 89 -23.54 -17.60 31.80
N PHE A 90 -22.55 -17.87 30.93
CA PHE A 90 -22.04 -16.90 29.97
C PHE A 90 -23.02 -16.68 28.81
N ALA A 91 -23.57 -17.75 28.23
CA ALA A 91 -24.51 -17.65 27.11
C ALA A 91 -25.80 -16.93 27.49
N MET A 92 -26.27 -17.06 28.73
CA MET A 92 -27.48 -16.39 29.21
C MET A 92 -27.34 -14.87 29.36
N MET A 93 -26.13 -14.30 29.19
CA MET A 93 -25.92 -12.85 29.17
C MET A 93 -26.72 -12.12 28.08
N LYS A 94 -27.13 -12.85 27.02
CA LYS A 94 -28.03 -12.34 25.98
C LYS A 94 -29.42 -11.93 26.47
N LEU A 95 -29.84 -12.41 27.64
CA LEU A 95 -31.08 -12.00 28.29
C LEU A 95 -30.96 -10.63 28.96
N ASP A 96 -29.74 -10.26 29.37
CA ASP A 96 -29.45 -9.01 30.07
C ASP A 96 -29.13 -7.87 29.08
N LYS A 97 -28.58 -8.21 27.90
CA LYS A 97 -28.16 -7.25 26.87
C LYS A 97 -28.21 -7.85 25.46
N PRO A 98 -28.40 -7.05 24.39
CA PRO A 98 -28.53 -7.52 23.01
C PRO A 98 -27.16 -7.94 22.45
N VAL A 99 -26.69 -9.13 22.85
CA VAL A 99 -25.38 -9.67 22.48
C VAL A 99 -25.51 -11.08 21.94
N LYS A 100 -24.64 -11.44 20.99
CA LYS A 100 -24.55 -12.81 20.46
C LYS A 100 -23.44 -13.59 21.17
N PRO A 101 -23.78 -14.56 22.04
CA PRO A 101 -22.78 -15.44 22.63
C PRO A 101 -22.37 -16.53 21.63
N LEU A 102 -21.07 -16.69 21.43
CA LEU A 102 -20.44 -17.65 20.53
C LEU A 102 -19.63 -18.67 21.33
N LEU A 103 -19.77 -19.96 21.02
CA LEU A 103 -18.91 -21.01 21.56
C LEU A 103 -17.61 -21.07 20.74
N GLY A 104 -16.50 -20.80 21.39
CA GLY A 104 -15.15 -20.87 20.83
C GLY A 104 -14.63 -22.31 20.82
N ILE A 105 -14.30 -22.82 19.63
CA ILE A 105 -13.70 -24.13 19.41
C ILE A 105 -12.31 -23.93 18.84
N ARG A 106 -11.29 -24.47 19.52
CA ARG A 106 -9.90 -24.42 19.08
C ARG A 106 -9.36 -25.81 18.77
N GLN A 107 -8.62 -25.91 17.68
CA GLN A 107 -7.85 -27.12 17.38
C GLN A 107 -6.36 -26.82 17.34
N LYS A 108 -5.58 -27.63 18.05
CA LYS A 108 -4.10 -27.63 18.00
C LYS A 108 -3.48 -28.84 17.26
N ARG A 109 -4.32 -29.86 16.99
CA ARG A 109 -4.15 -31.18 16.30
C ARG A 109 -3.91 -31.20 14.78
N SER A 110 -4.05 -32.37 14.16
CA SER A 110 -4.61 -32.51 12.81
C SER A 110 -6.10 -32.87 12.92
N LEU A 111 -6.94 -32.44 11.99
CA LEU A 111 -8.40 -32.67 12.05
C LEU A 111 -8.74 -34.11 11.62
N THR A 112 -8.60 -35.10 12.48
CA THR A 112 -9.00 -36.49 12.13
C THR A 112 -10.48 -36.62 11.76
N PHE A 113 -11.35 -35.70 12.20
CA PHE A 113 -12.76 -35.71 11.83
C PHE A 113 -13.04 -35.32 10.36
N ILE A 114 -12.09 -34.71 9.64
CA ILE A 114 -12.32 -34.38 8.23
C ILE A 114 -11.99 -35.54 7.28
N ASP A 115 -11.50 -36.68 7.76
CA ASP A 115 -10.99 -37.72 6.88
C ASP A 115 -12.08 -38.51 6.15
N ASP A 116 -13.22 -38.77 6.79
CA ASP A 116 -14.32 -39.55 6.24
C ASP A 116 -15.70 -38.89 6.48
N ASP A 117 -16.73 -39.33 5.73
CA ASP A 117 -18.06 -38.73 5.80
C ASP A 117 -18.74 -38.92 7.16
N PHE A 118 -18.56 -40.07 7.81
CA PHE A 118 -19.18 -40.35 9.10
C PHE A 118 -18.62 -39.40 10.16
N SER A 119 -17.29 -39.29 10.25
CA SER A 119 -16.63 -38.39 11.20
C SER A 119 -16.99 -36.92 10.98
N ARG A 120 -17.08 -36.47 9.71
CA ARG A 120 -17.52 -35.10 9.37
C ARG A 120 -18.92 -34.83 9.89
N ASN A 121 -19.85 -35.75 9.64
CA ASN A 121 -21.24 -35.62 10.07
C ASN A 121 -21.36 -35.62 11.59
N SER A 122 -20.74 -36.59 12.26
CA SER A 122 -20.79 -36.71 13.72
C SER A 122 -20.17 -35.50 14.43
N PHE A 123 -19.06 -34.97 13.91
CA PHE A 123 -18.43 -33.79 14.50
C PHE A 123 -19.26 -32.52 14.28
N ALA A 124 -19.83 -32.34 13.08
CA ALA A 124 -20.73 -31.21 12.80
C ALA A 124 -21.97 -31.23 13.71
N GLU A 125 -22.58 -32.41 13.93
CA GLU A 125 -23.69 -32.58 14.88
C GLU A 125 -23.25 -32.24 16.32
N LEU A 126 -22.12 -32.79 16.76
CA LEU A 126 -21.58 -32.55 18.10
C LEU A 126 -21.43 -31.06 18.41
N VAL A 127 -20.86 -30.27 17.51
CA VAL A 127 -20.61 -28.84 17.75
C VAL A 127 -21.93 -28.03 17.74
N ILE A 128 -22.86 -28.35 16.85
CA ILE A 128 -24.18 -27.69 16.76
C ILE A 128 -24.99 -28.00 18.02
N GLU A 129 -25.09 -29.29 18.39
CA GLU A 129 -25.81 -29.71 19.59
C GLU A 129 -25.22 -29.11 20.87
N THR A 130 -23.89 -29.04 20.96
CA THR A 130 -23.22 -28.44 22.12
C THR A 130 -23.56 -26.96 22.23
N ALA A 131 -23.48 -26.20 21.13
CA ALA A 131 -23.84 -24.78 21.13
C ALA A 131 -25.28 -24.57 21.60
N ARG A 132 -26.24 -25.33 21.05
CA ARG A 132 -27.66 -25.22 21.41
C ARG A 132 -27.96 -25.66 22.84
N ARG A 133 -27.38 -26.77 23.28
CA ARG A 133 -27.54 -27.30 24.65
C ARG A 133 -27.20 -26.26 25.71
N TYR A 134 -26.20 -25.41 25.44
CA TYR A 134 -25.76 -24.35 26.35
C TYR A 134 -26.22 -22.96 25.93
N HIS A 135 -27.17 -22.85 25.00
CA HIS A 135 -27.81 -21.61 24.54
C HIS A 135 -26.90 -20.58 23.82
N PHE A 136 -25.76 -21.02 23.28
CA PHE A 136 -24.96 -20.20 22.36
C PHE A 136 -25.72 -19.97 21.05
N GLU A 137 -25.49 -18.81 20.43
CA GLU A 137 -26.14 -18.38 19.18
C GLU A 137 -25.20 -18.47 17.97
N GLY A 138 -24.00 -18.99 18.18
CA GLY A 138 -23.06 -19.21 17.10
C GLY A 138 -21.79 -19.91 17.55
N LEU A 139 -20.92 -20.13 16.58
CA LEU A 139 -19.69 -20.89 16.70
C LEU A 139 -18.53 -20.02 16.22
N PHE A 140 -17.45 -20.01 16.99
CA PHE A 140 -16.21 -19.35 16.63
C PHE A 140 -15.13 -20.42 16.50
N PHE A 141 -14.65 -20.66 15.29
CA PHE A 141 -13.65 -21.68 15.00
C PHE A 141 -12.26 -21.07 14.92
N TYR A 142 -11.32 -21.60 15.70
CA TYR A 142 -9.91 -21.27 15.62
C TYR A 142 -9.11 -22.55 15.32
N PHE A 143 -8.77 -22.75 14.05
CA PHE A 143 -7.98 -23.91 13.60
C PHE A 143 -6.53 -23.51 13.31
N ASP A 144 -5.59 -24.01 14.14
CA ASP A 144 -4.19 -23.56 14.10
C ASP A 144 -3.38 -24.11 12.90
N ASP A 145 -3.79 -25.25 12.31
CA ASP A 145 -3.01 -25.93 11.25
C ASP A 145 -3.42 -25.50 9.83
N GLU A 146 -2.40 -25.06 9.08
CA GLU A 146 -2.47 -24.49 7.74
C GLU A 146 -2.93 -25.46 6.65
N HIS A 147 -2.72 -26.77 6.83
CA HIS A 147 -3.06 -27.75 5.82
C HIS A 147 -4.57 -27.83 5.59
N HIS A 148 -5.37 -27.44 6.60
CA HIS A 148 -6.82 -27.51 6.55
C HIS A 148 -7.41 -26.53 5.53
N TYR A 149 -6.93 -25.29 5.47
CA TYR A 149 -7.43 -24.29 4.52
C TYR A 149 -7.14 -24.64 3.06
N ARG A 150 -6.19 -25.56 2.82
CA ARG A 150 -5.88 -26.09 1.49
C ARG A 150 -6.57 -27.43 1.20
N ASN A 151 -7.05 -28.12 2.22
CA ASN A 151 -7.58 -29.46 2.13
C ASN A 151 -9.03 -29.44 1.64
N TYR A 152 -9.31 -30.07 0.49
CA TYR A 152 -10.68 -30.18 -0.04
C TYR A 152 -11.63 -30.89 0.95
N ARG A 153 -11.09 -31.75 1.83
CA ARG A 153 -11.88 -32.43 2.87
C ARG A 153 -12.38 -31.47 3.94
N PHE A 154 -11.63 -30.42 4.21
CA PHE A 154 -12.05 -29.37 5.12
C PHE A 154 -13.21 -28.57 4.50
N ALA A 155 -13.13 -28.21 3.22
CA ALA A 155 -14.25 -27.59 2.51
C ALA A 155 -15.51 -28.47 2.57
N LYS A 156 -15.39 -29.79 2.33
CA LYS A 156 -16.50 -30.73 2.51
C LYS A 156 -17.07 -30.74 3.93
N PHE A 157 -16.22 -30.62 4.94
CA PHE A 157 -16.70 -30.49 6.32
C PHE A 157 -17.50 -29.19 6.51
N LEU A 158 -17.04 -28.08 5.93
CA LEU A 158 -17.78 -26.81 5.98
C LEU A 158 -19.14 -26.93 5.29
N ASP A 159 -19.22 -27.57 4.12
CA ASP A 159 -20.51 -27.87 3.44
C ASP A 159 -21.46 -28.64 4.36
N VAL A 160 -20.95 -29.66 5.05
CA VAL A 160 -21.73 -30.49 5.99
C VAL A 160 -22.17 -29.66 7.19
N LEU A 161 -21.27 -28.86 7.75
CA LEU A 161 -21.54 -28.01 8.91
C LEU A 161 -22.62 -26.97 8.60
N THR A 162 -22.50 -26.22 7.50
CA THR A 162 -23.47 -25.20 7.10
C THR A 162 -24.81 -25.83 6.77
N THR A 163 -24.83 -26.91 6.00
CA THR A 163 -26.06 -27.64 5.67
C THR A 163 -26.79 -28.14 6.91
N LYS A 164 -26.06 -28.68 7.89
CA LYS A 164 -26.67 -29.14 9.15
C LYS A 164 -27.14 -27.98 10.02
N ALA A 165 -26.37 -26.90 10.10
CA ALA A 165 -26.76 -25.69 10.85
C ALA A 165 -28.04 -25.05 10.25
N ASP A 166 -28.14 -24.99 8.92
CA ASP A 166 -29.33 -24.46 8.23
C ASP A 166 -30.55 -25.37 8.40
N LYS A 167 -30.36 -26.70 8.33
CA LYS A 167 -31.43 -27.68 8.61
C LYS A 167 -31.91 -27.60 10.05
N GLU A 168 -30.99 -27.49 11.01
CA GLU A 168 -31.32 -27.30 12.42
C GLU A 168 -32.10 -26.01 12.65
N ALA A 169 -31.68 -24.92 12.02
CA ALA A 169 -32.35 -23.62 12.10
C ALA A 169 -33.76 -23.62 11.49
N ALA A 170 -33.99 -24.41 10.44
CA ALA A 170 -35.32 -24.56 9.84
C ALA A 170 -36.29 -25.39 10.72
N GLN A 171 -35.76 -26.18 11.65
CA GLN A 171 -36.52 -27.09 12.51
C GLN A 171 -36.74 -26.52 13.93
N ASN A 172 -36.01 -25.47 14.32
CA ASN A 172 -36.05 -24.90 15.65
C ASN A 172 -36.24 -23.36 15.60
N ASP A 173 -36.98 -22.80 16.55
CA ASP A 173 -37.19 -21.34 16.68
C ASP A 173 -35.92 -20.54 17.06
N GLY A 174 -34.76 -21.18 17.14
CA GLY A 174 -33.49 -20.62 17.63
C GLY A 174 -32.69 -19.79 16.61
N GLY A 175 -33.22 -19.57 15.39
CA GLY A 175 -32.54 -18.87 14.28
C GLY A 175 -31.29 -19.60 13.76
N ARG A 176 -30.66 -19.14 12.69
CA ARG A 176 -29.40 -19.74 12.18
C ARG A 176 -28.22 -19.44 13.11
N LEU A 177 -27.38 -20.44 13.38
CA LEU A 177 -26.12 -20.23 14.13
C LEU A 177 -25.20 -19.28 13.36
N PHE A 178 -24.66 -18.28 14.05
CA PHE A 178 -23.68 -17.35 13.49
C PHE A 178 -22.29 -18.00 13.46
N LEU A 179 -21.69 -18.16 12.29
CA LEU A 179 -20.43 -18.88 12.10
C LEU A 179 -19.29 -17.91 11.85
N VAL A 180 -18.25 -17.99 12.68
CA VAL A 180 -17.04 -17.17 12.56
C VAL A 180 -15.83 -18.06 12.43
N LEU A 181 -14.96 -17.78 11.47
CA LEU A 181 -13.67 -18.44 11.32
C LEU A 181 -12.54 -17.47 11.68
N ALA A 182 -11.75 -17.83 12.68
CA ALA A 182 -10.50 -17.16 13.00
C ALA A 182 -9.36 -17.67 12.14
N ILE A 183 -8.69 -16.74 11.47
CA ILE A 183 -7.51 -16.99 10.64
C ILE A 183 -6.34 -16.23 11.26
N PRO A 184 -5.29 -16.93 11.71
CA PRO A 184 -4.04 -16.29 12.10
C PRO A 184 -3.43 -15.48 10.98
N ALA A 185 -2.90 -14.29 11.28
CA ALA A 185 -2.17 -13.49 10.29
C ALA A 185 -1.06 -14.30 9.60
N SER A 186 -0.35 -15.14 10.36
CA SER A 186 0.67 -16.10 9.92
C SER A 186 0.20 -17.08 8.84
N ARG A 187 -1.11 -17.26 8.70
CA ARG A 187 -1.75 -18.21 7.78
C ARG A 187 -2.42 -17.54 6.58
N VAL A 188 -2.79 -16.26 6.70
CA VAL A 188 -3.51 -15.50 5.67
C VAL A 188 -2.82 -15.62 4.32
N GLN A 189 -1.53 -15.33 4.27
CA GLN A 189 -0.77 -15.36 3.02
C GLN A 189 -0.66 -16.75 2.39
N ARG A 190 -0.69 -17.81 3.19
CA ARG A 190 -0.55 -19.19 2.70
C ARG A 190 -1.90 -19.82 2.32
N ALA A 191 -3.01 -19.36 2.90
CA ALA A 191 -4.34 -19.90 2.68
C ALA A 191 -5.15 -19.20 1.56
N HIS A 192 -4.75 -18.00 1.16
CA HIS A 192 -5.53 -17.06 0.33
C HIS A 192 -6.18 -17.60 -0.95
N HIS A 193 -5.51 -18.48 -1.72
CA HIS A 193 -6.05 -19.03 -2.99
C HIS A 193 -7.37 -19.80 -2.87
N ARG A 194 -7.83 -20.09 -1.64
CA ARG A 194 -9.11 -20.76 -1.37
C ARG A 194 -9.97 -20.04 -0.34
N LEU A 195 -9.56 -18.85 0.11
CA LEU A 195 -10.31 -18.11 1.12
C LEU A 195 -11.63 -17.57 0.56
N SER A 196 -11.73 -17.22 -0.73
CA SER A 196 -13.00 -16.91 -1.40
C SER A 196 -14.00 -18.08 -1.35
N VAL A 197 -13.52 -19.32 -1.46
CA VAL A 197 -14.38 -20.51 -1.36
C VAL A 197 -14.84 -20.74 0.08
N ILE A 198 -13.92 -20.59 1.02
CA ILE A 198 -14.18 -20.83 2.45
C ILE A 198 -15.06 -19.73 3.05
N GLU A 199 -14.88 -18.47 2.65
CA GLU A 199 -15.59 -17.32 3.24
C GLU A 199 -17.11 -17.46 3.09
N SER A 200 -17.58 -18.06 1.99
CA SER A 200 -19.01 -18.22 1.70
C SER A 200 -19.76 -19.03 2.77
N HIS A 201 -19.04 -19.86 3.52
CA HIS A 201 -19.58 -20.70 4.60
C HIS A 201 -19.69 -19.98 5.94
N PHE A 202 -19.05 -18.82 6.08
CA PHE A 202 -18.95 -18.08 7.33
C PHE A 202 -19.63 -16.71 7.22
N ASP A 203 -20.21 -16.27 8.33
CA ASP A 203 -20.81 -14.95 8.44
C ASP A 203 -19.73 -13.87 8.63
N ALA A 204 -18.60 -14.24 9.23
CA ALA A 204 -17.44 -13.36 9.41
C ALA A 204 -16.12 -14.13 9.43
N LEU A 205 -15.06 -13.48 8.93
CA LEU A 205 -13.67 -13.93 9.10
C LEU A 205 -12.97 -13.04 10.12
N TYR A 206 -12.41 -13.65 11.16
CA TYR A 206 -11.70 -12.97 12.23
C TYR A 206 -10.19 -13.09 12.03
N VAL A 207 -9.49 -11.97 11.84
CA VAL A 207 -8.03 -11.96 11.69
C VAL A 207 -7.38 -11.92 13.07
N VAL A 208 -6.62 -12.93 13.44
CA VAL A 208 -5.86 -12.93 14.71
C VAL A 208 -4.53 -12.20 14.50
N ALA A 209 -4.49 -10.90 14.83
CA ALA A 209 -3.38 -10.01 14.50
C ALA A 209 -2.08 -10.26 15.27
N ASP A 210 -2.13 -10.91 16.44
CA ASP A 210 -0.94 -11.19 17.26
C ASP A 210 -0.26 -12.53 16.92
N ASP A 211 -0.84 -13.30 16.00
CA ASP A 211 -0.27 -14.54 15.46
C ASP A 211 0.31 -14.28 14.06
N ILE A 212 1.45 -13.60 14.02
CA ILE A 212 2.18 -13.19 12.80
C ILE A 212 3.17 -14.28 12.36
N PRO A 213 3.54 -14.40 11.06
CA PRO A 213 4.43 -15.46 10.56
C PRO A 213 5.68 -15.71 11.41
N ALA A 214 6.34 -14.63 11.85
CA ALA A 214 7.55 -14.74 12.65
C ALA A 214 7.29 -15.29 14.07
N ALA A 215 6.08 -15.17 14.63
CA ALA A 215 5.73 -15.52 16.01
C ALA A 215 5.86 -17.01 16.36
N GLU A 216 6.12 -17.86 15.36
CA GLU A 216 6.42 -19.28 15.50
C GLU A 216 7.82 -19.56 16.04
N ASP A 217 8.74 -18.60 15.92
CA ASP A 217 10.12 -18.75 16.38
C ASP A 217 10.34 -18.05 17.74
N PRO A 218 10.55 -18.81 18.84
CA PRO A 218 10.85 -18.21 20.14
C PRO A 218 12.25 -17.57 20.19
N LEU A 219 13.10 -17.82 19.19
CA LEU A 219 14.47 -17.31 19.10
C LEU A 219 14.57 -15.97 18.37
N VAL A 220 13.43 -15.33 18.08
CA VAL A 220 13.38 -14.03 17.43
C VAL A 220 12.43 -13.12 18.21
N ALA A 221 12.89 -11.93 18.58
CA ALA A 221 12.10 -10.93 19.27
C ALA A 221 11.14 -10.23 18.31
N LEU A 222 9.86 -10.16 18.65
CA LEU A 222 8.82 -9.68 17.72
C LEU A 222 7.84 -8.71 18.38
N HIS A 223 7.47 -7.69 17.60
CA HIS A 223 6.40 -6.79 18.00
C HIS A 223 5.05 -7.50 18.03
N VAL A 224 4.22 -7.16 19.00
CA VAL A 224 2.82 -7.58 18.99
C VAL A 224 2.04 -6.74 17.98
N GLN A 225 1.33 -7.42 17.08
CA GLN A 225 0.27 -6.87 16.22
C GLN A 225 0.61 -5.53 15.50
N PRO A 226 1.73 -5.41 14.77
CA PRO A 226 2.08 -4.16 14.11
C PRO A 226 1.03 -3.76 13.06
N LEU A 227 0.65 -2.49 13.01
CA LEU A 227 -0.40 -2.03 12.10
C LEU A 227 0.10 -2.01 10.65
N TYR A 228 1.29 -1.45 10.43
CA TYR A 228 1.91 -1.28 9.11
C TYR A 228 3.32 -1.89 9.10
N PRO A 229 3.88 -2.18 7.92
CA PRO A 229 5.29 -2.50 7.79
C PRO A 229 6.19 -1.30 8.14
N SER A 230 7.42 -1.59 8.58
CA SER A 230 8.48 -0.61 8.82
C SER A 230 9.83 -1.16 8.38
N GLU A 231 10.93 -0.44 8.61
CA GLU A 231 12.27 -0.94 8.24
C GLU A 231 12.62 -2.26 8.96
N THR A 232 12.04 -2.49 10.14
CA THR A 232 12.25 -3.67 10.98
C THR A 232 11.05 -4.61 11.01
N VAL A 233 9.85 -4.16 10.65
CA VAL A 233 8.63 -4.97 10.60
C VAL A 233 8.33 -5.37 9.15
N PRO A 234 8.41 -6.66 8.79
CA PRO A 234 8.04 -7.15 7.46
C PRO A 234 6.57 -6.92 7.13
N ASN A 235 6.23 -6.85 5.83
CA ASN A 235 4.84 -6.75 5.36
C ASN A 235 3.99 -7.89 5.93
N ASP A 236 4.52 -9.11 5.89
CA ASP A 236 3.81 -10.33 6.27
C ASP A 236 3.43 -10.34 7.76
N ASP A 237 4.12 -9.56 8.59
CA ASP A 237 3.85 -9.44 10.01
C ASP A 237 2.86 -8.31 10.34
N SER A 238 2.48 -7.46 9.38
CA SER A 238 1.61 -6.30 9.63
C SER A 238 0.11 -6.58 9.44
N ILE A 239 -0.73 -5.93 10.24
CA ILE A 239 -2.21 -6.03 10.17
C ILE A 239 -2.70 -5.55 8.81
N SER A 240 -2.24 -4.37 8.36
CA SER A 240 -2.73 -3.76 7.12
C SER A 240 -2.54 -4.68 5.93
N GLU A 241 -1.36 -5.28 5.80
CA GLU A 241 -1.03 -6.13 4.66
C GLU A 241 -1.78 -7.46 4.71
N ASN A 242 -1.95 -8.06 5.91
CA ASN A 242 -2.74 -9.28 6.05
C ASN A 242 -4.23 -9.04 5.73
N VAL A 243 -4.80 -7.92 6.16
CA VAL A 243 -6.19 -7.58 5.87
C VAL A 243 -6.39 -7.22 4.39
N ASP A 244 -5.48 -6.44 3.82
CA ASP A 244 -5.49 -6.13 2.38
C ASP A 244 -5.39 -7.44 1.57
N HIS A 245 -4.55 -8.39 2.01
CA HIS A 245 -4.44 -9.70 1.36
C HIS A 245 -5.75 -10.48 1.38
N LEU A 246 -6.47 -10.49 2.49
CA LEU A 246 -7.80 -11.13 2.58
C LEU A 246 -8.80 -10.47 1.65
N ALA A 247 -8.88 -9.14 1.66
CA ALA A 247 -9.78 -8.39 0.80
C ALA A 247 -9.49 -8.68 -0.69
N ASN A 248 -8.23 -8.64 -1.07
CA ASN A 248 -7.78 -8.91 -2.43
C ASN A 248 -7.89 -10.40 -2.83
N SER A 249 -8.25 -11.27 -1.89
CA SER A 249 -8.55 -12.68 -2.17
C SER A 249 -10.04 -12.93 -2.36
N GLY A 250 -10.84 -11.87 -2.51
CA GLY A 250 -12.29 -11.95 -2.72
C GLY A 250 -13.11 -11.97 -1.44
N VAL A 251 -12.49 -11.80 -0.25
CA VAL A 251 -13.25 -11.70 1.00
C VAL A 251 -13.88 -10.30 1.08
N PRO A 252 -15.22 -10.18 1.20
CA PRO A 252 -15.84 -8.87 1.36
C PRO A 252 -15.33 -8.14 2.59
N LEU A 253 -14.95 -6.86 2.46
CA LEU A 253 -14.46 -6.04 3.58
C LEU A 253 -15.42 -6.10 4.78
N GLY A 254 -16.73 -6.01 4.51
CA GLY A 254 -17.78 -6.09 5.52
C GLY A 254 -17.89 -7.43 6.28
N LYS A 255 -17.18 -8.48 5.86
CA LYS A 255 -17.05 -9.76 6.60
C LYS A 255 -15.75 -9.87 7.40
N ILE A 256 -14.78 -8.99 7.18
CA ILE A 256 -13.48 -9.03 7.86
C ILE A 256 -13.60 -8.36 9.24
N ILE A 257 -13.27 -9.11 10.29
CA ILE A 257 -13.16 -8.62 11.67
C ILE A 257 -11.68 -8.57 12.02
N VAL A 258 -11.18 -7.38 12.35
CA VAL A 258 -9.77 -7.21 12.73
C VAL A 258 -9.62 -7.49 14.22
N GLY A 259 -8.92 -8.57 14.57
CA GLY A 259 -8.75 -9.03 15.94
C GLY A 259 -7.44 -8.57 16.57
N LEU A 260 -7.53 -7.61 17.50
CA LEU A 260 -6.40 -7.16 18.31
C LEU A 260 -6.29 -7.96 19.60
N SER A 261 -5.07 -8.08 20.10
CA SER A 261 -4.71 -8.72 21.35
C SER A 261 -4.47 -7.69 22.47
N THR A 262 -4.83 -8.04 23.70
CA THR A 262 -4.48 -7.30 24.93
C THR A 262 -3.19 -7.78 25.57
N TRP A 263 -2.66 -8.91 25.11
CA TRP A 263 -1.47 -9.53 25.68
C TRP A 263 -0.20 -8.83 25.19
N ALA A 264 0.67 -8.48 26.13
CA ALA A 264 2.04 -8.12 25.84
C ALA A 264 2.90 -9.38 25.66
N ARG A 265 4.08 -9.24 25.07
CA ARG A 265 5.04 -10.32 24.86
C ARG A 265 6.45 -9.90 25.29
N SER A 266 7.19 -10.79 25.95
CA SER A 266 8.57 -10.56 26.34
C SER A 266 9.55 -11.58 25.77
N TYR A 267 10.77 -11.12 25.48
CA TYR A 267 11.86 -11.89 24.91
C TYR A 267 13.17 -11.62 25.66
N MET A 268 14.00 -12.64 25.78
CA MET A 268 15.36 -12.51 26.28
C MET A 268 16.30 -12.38 25.08
N LEU A 269 16.74 -11.16 24.77
CA LEU A 269 17.62 -10.89 23.63
C LEU A 269 18.98 -11.58 23.79
N GLU A 270 19.59 -12.00 22.69
CA GLU A 270 20.99 -12.48 22.71
C GLU A 270 21.96 -11.32 23.05
N ASP A 271 21.72 -10.13 22.49
CA ASP A 271 22.41 -8.89 22.87
C ASP A 271 21.38 -7.85 23.35
N PRO A 272 21.36 -7.53 24.66
CA PRO A 272 20.45 -6.51 25.20
C PRO A 272 20.65 -5.10 24.62
N ASN A 273 21.80 -4.81 24.00
CA ASN A 273 22.08 -3.52 23.36
C ASN A 273 21.56 -3.44 21.93
N ASP A 274 21.25 -4.59 21.31
CA ASP A 274 20.64 -4.70 19.99
C ASP A 274 19.18 -5.15 20.17
N ALA A 275 18.30 -4.18 20.43
CA ALA A 275 16.89 -4.43 20.73
C ALA A 275 15.97 -3.95 19.60
N GLY A 276 15.13 -4.85 19.09
CA GLY A 276 14.19 -4.55 18.01
C GLY A 276 13.45 -5.77 17.48
N HIS A 277 12.47 -5.53 16.62
CA HIS A 277 11.77 -6.59 15.89
C HIS A 277 12.75 -7.33 14.97
N GLY A 278 12.68 -8.66 14.97
CA GLY A 278 13.54 -9.50 14.15
C GLY A 278 14.91 -9.80 14.77
N ASN A 279 15.21 -9.25 15.95
CA ASN A 279 16.51 -9.46 16.60
C ASN A 279 16.60 -10.85 17.26
N PRO A 280 17.79 -11.48 17.25
CA PRO A 280 17.98 -12.78 17.89
C PRO A 280 17.66 -12.75 19.39
N ALA A 281 16.92 -13.76 19.83
CA ALA A 281 16.57 -14.01 21.21
C ALA A 281 17.03 -15.41 21.62
N SER A 282 17.43 -15.55 22.88
CA SER A 282 17.68 -16.84 23.51
C SER A 282 16.38 -17.59 23.89
N GLY A 283 15.23 -16.92 23.75
CA GLY A 283 13.91 -17.45 24.04
C GLY A 283 12.94 -16.37 24.50
N PHE A 284 11.74 -16.80 24.92
CA PHE A 284 10.81 -15.94 25.65
C PHE A 284 11.42 -15.47 26.98
N GLY A 285 10.99 -14.29 27.43
CA GLY A 285 11.48 -13.67 28.66
C GLY A 285 11.31 -14.52 29.93
N ALA A 286 12.27 -14.42 30.86
CA ALA A 286 12.35 -15.28 32.05
C ALA A 286 11.34 -14.92 33.17
N ARG A 287 10.89 -15.98 33.88
CA ARG A 287 9.94 -16.02 35.02
C ARG A 287 10.24 -14.99 36.12
N GLY A 288 9.32 -14.04 36.31
CA GLY A 288 9.15 -13.33 37.58
C GLY A 288 7.74 -13.61 38.12
N ASP A 289 7.64 -14.38 39.20
CA ASP A 289 6.41 -14.85 39.88
C ASP A 289 5.55 -15.96 39.25
N ILE A 290 4.86 -16.68 40.15
CA ILE A 290 4.45 -18.10 40.08
C ILE A 290 3.36 -18.41 39.03
N ASN A 291 2.75 -17.40 38.38
CA ASN A 291 1.55 -17.57 37.55
C ASN A 291 1.71 -17.20 36.06
N HIS A 292 2.92 -16.93 35.56
CA HIS A 292 3.11 -16.53 34.16
C HIS A 292 3.18 -17.70 33.16
N ARG A 293 2.63 -17.47 31.96
CA ARG A 293 2.56 -18.43 30.84
C ARG A 293 3.95 -18.66 30.22
N SER A 294 4.22 -19.89 29.78
CA SER A 294 5.50 -20.29 29.18
C SER A 294 5.76 -19.73 27.76
N ASP A 295 4.85 -18.91 27.22
CA ASP A 295 4.88 -18.31 25.88
C ASP A 295 5.29 -16.82 25.88
N GLY A 296 5.79 -16.33 27.02
CA GLY A 296 6.24 -14.94 27.18
C GLY A 296 5.10 -13.91 27.24
N ARG A 297 3.85 -14.34 27.42
CA ARG A 297 2.70 -13.42 27.50
C ARG A 297 2.52 -12.80 28.89
N LEU A 298 2.22 -11.50 28.91
CA LEU A 298 1.89 -10.75 30.12
C LEU A 298 0.59 -9.98 29.91
N SER A 299 -0.26 -9.96 30.93
CA SER A 299 -1.40 -9.05 30.97
C SER A 299 -0.93 -7.60 31.11
N TYR A 300 -1.74 -6.65 30.65
CA TYR A 300 -1.49 -5.23 30.86
C TYR A 300 -1.35 -4.89 32.36
N GLY A 301 -2.12 -5.58 33.21
CA GLY A 301 -2.02 -5.51 34.67
C GLY A 301 -0.62 -5.85 35.22
N GLU A 302 0.06 -6.84 34.66
CA GLU A 302 1.41 -7.25 35.05
C GLU A 302 2.47 -6.28 34.50
N LEU A 303 2.24 -5.78 33.28
CA LEU A 303 3.20 -4.92 32.59
C LEU A 303 3.23 -3.48 33.13
N CYS A 304 2.09 -2.93 33.53
CA CYS A 304 1.97 -1.49 33.84
C CYS A 304 2.79 -1.04 35.06
N SER A 305 3.20 -1.95 35.94
CA SER A 305 4.15 -1.63 37.02
C SER A 305 5.57 -1.42 36.48
N LYS A 306 6.01 -2.26 35.53
CA LYS A 306 7.31 -2.14 34.84
C LYS A 306 7.38 -0.83 34.05
N ILE A 307 6.29 -0.44 33.39
CA ILE A 307 6.19 0.83 32.66
C ILE A 307 6.31 2.04 33.60
N ARG A 308 5.62 2.02 34.75
CA ARG A 308 5.64 3.12 35.74
C ARG A 308 7.03 3.35 36.35
N ASN A 309 7.87 2.32 36.42
CA ASN A 309 9.20 2.37 37.01
C ASN A 309 10.28 2.92 36.03
N LYS A 310 9.96 3.96 35.26
CA LYS A 310 10.88 4.68 34.33
C LYS A 310 11.40 3.89 33.11
N ALA A 311 10.66 2.89 32.61
CA ALA A 311 11.02 2.24 31.35
C ALA A 311 11.05 3.26 30.19
N ARG A 312 12.12 3.27 29.39
CA ARG A 312 12.19 4.09 28.18
C ARG A 312 11.40 3.42 27.06
N ILE A 313 10.13 3.80 26.92
CA ILE A 313 9.27 3.33 25.84
C ILE A 313 9.81 3.81 24.49
N VAL A 314 9.92 2.88 23.55
CA VAL A 314 10.18 3.12 22.13
C VAL A 314 8.86 2.96 21.39
N TYR A 315 8.49 4.00 20.64
CA TYR A 315 7.33 3.98 19.76
C TYR A 315 7.81 4.02 18.31
N ASP A 316 7.56 2.94 17.56
CA ASP A 316 7.68 2.96 16.11
C ASP A 316 6.38 3.55 15.53
N SER A 317 6.47 4.81 15.08
CA SER A 317 5.33 5.52 14.50
C SER A 317 4.96 5.05 13.10
N LYS A 318 5.85 4.36 12.39
CA LYS A 318 5.55 3.79 11.07
C LYS A 318 4.71 2.52 11.27
N ALA A 319 5.18 1.58 12.08
CA ALA A 319 4.47 0.32 12.37
C ALA A 319 3.34 0.44 13.42
N ALA A 320 3.24 1.57 14.13
CA ALA A 320 2.32 1.79 15.24
C ALA A 320 2.44 0.71 16.34
N VAL A 321 3.63 0.58 16.92
CA VAL A 321 3.93 -0.41 17.97
C VAL A 321 4.77 0.16 19.10
N LEU A 322 4.57 -0.40 20.30
CA LEU A 322 5.34 -0.06 21.48
C LEU A 322 6.30 -1.20 21.86
N SER A 323 7.47 -0.79 22.35
CA SER A 323 8.38 -1.68 23.04
C SER A 323 9.19 -0.96 24.12
N PHE A 324 9.85 -1.72 24.99
CA PHE A 324 10.93 -1.22 25.84
C PHE A 324 11.85 -2.37 26.25
N THR A 325 13.09 -2.05 26.61
CA THR A 325 13.99 -2.98 27.29
C THR A 325 13.92 -2.70 28.79
N GLY A 326 13.56 -3.71 29.58
CA GLY A 326 13.47 -3.62 31.03
C GLY A 326 14.83 -3.66 31.72
N GLU A 327 14.87 -3.26 32.99
CA GLU A 327 16.07 -3.41 33.84
C GLU A 327 16.49 -4.88 34.04
N ASP A 328 15.56 -5.80 33.81
CA ASP A 328 15.77 -7.25 33.80
C ASP A 328 16.43 -7.76 32.52
N GLY A 329 16.82 -6.88 31.59
CA GLY A 329 17.46 -7.22 30.32
C GLY A 329 16.51 -7.83 29.30
N GLN A 330 15.21 -7.91 29.60
CA GLN A 330 14.20 -8.43 28.69
C GLN A 330 13.67 -7.31 27.79
N TRP A 331 13.33 -7.67 26.57
CA TRP A 331 12.64 -6.79 25.63
C TRP A 331 11.15 -7.10 25.61
N TYR A 332 10.32 -6.08 25.74
CA TYR A 332 8.87 -6.17 25.84
C TYR A 332 8.22 -5.49 24.65
N SER A 333 7.24 -6.13 24.03
CA SER A 333 6.31 -5.49 23.09
C SER A 333 4.88 -5.57 23.59
N PHE A 334 4.13 -4.48 23.48
CA PHE A 334 2.85 -4.32 24.17
C PHE A 334 1.96 -3.24 23.54
N GLU A 335 0.76 -3.09 24.09
CA GLU A 335 -0.10 -1.92 23.87
C GLU A 335 -0.35 -1.18 25.18
N GLU A 336 -0.64 0.12 25.06
CA GLU A 336 -1.04 0.95 26.19
C GLU A 336 -2.39 1.61 25.85
N PRO A 337 -3.40 1.55 26.75
CA PRO A 337 -4.77 1.95 26.45
C PRO A 337 -4.90 3.36 25.91
N ASN A 338 -4.11 4.33 26.43
CA ASN A 338 -4.21 5.73 26.03
C ASN A 338 -3.11 6.16 25.05
N HIS A 339 -2.27 5.23 24.60
CA HIS A 339 -1.20 5.54 23.66
C HIS A 339 -1.70 5.51 22.21
N GLU A 340 -1.10 6.35 21.38
CA GLU A 340 -1.50 6.53 19.98
C GLU A 340 -1.30 5.27 19.14
N SER A 341 -0.39 4.37 19.52
CA SER A 341 -0.22 3.01 18.93
C SER A 341 -1.54 2.25 18.86
N PHE A 342 -2.20 2.10 20.00
CA PHE A 342 -3.45 1.34 20.11
C PHE A 342 -4.62 2.09 19.48
N HIS A 343 -4.69 3.41 19.69
CA HIS A 343 -5.71 4.26 19.09
C HIS A 343 -5.68 4.23 17.55
N ARG A 344 -4.50 4.26 16.93
CA ARG A 344 -4.35 4.21 15.47
C ARG A 344 -4.88 2.91 14.90
N LYS A 345 -4.66 1.78 15.57
CA LYS A 345 -5.24 0.47 15.15
C LYS A 345 -6.76 0.51 15.15
N ILE A 346 -7.37 1.01 16.23
CA ILE A 346 -8.84 1.09 16.33
C ILE A 346 -9.43 2.06 15.30
N ARG A 347 -8.81 3.24 15.12
CA ARG A 347 -9.26 4.21 14.11
C ARG A 347 -9.07 3.71 12.70
N TRP A 348 -7.97 3.00 12.43
CA TRP A 348 -7.75 2.35 11.15
C TRP A 348 -8.89 1.39 10.83
N VAL A 349 -9.27 0.50 11.75
CA VAL A 349 -10.44 -0.38 11.53
C VAL A 349 -11.73 0.42 11.34
N SER A 350 -11.92 1.51 12.10
CA SER A 350 -13.11 2.38 12.02
C SER A 350 -13.24 3.14 10.70
N ASN A 351 -12.10 3.52 10.10
CA ASN A 351 -12.04 4.32 8.88
C ASN A 351 -12.21 3.48 7.61
N HIS A 352 -12.22 2.16 7.73
CA HIS A 352 -12.37 1.22 6.63
C HIS A 352 -13.73 0.53 6.70
N ALA A 353 -14.22 0.01 5.57
CA ALA A 353 -15.50 -0.68 5.47
C ALA A 353 -15.45 -2.13 6.02
N TYR A 354 -14.70 -2.35 7.10
CA TYR A 354 -14.56 -3.66 7.72
C TYR A 354 -15.80 -4.05 8.51
N GLY A 355 -16.07 -5.36 8.61
CA GLY A 355 -17.21 -5.91 9.35
C GLY A 355 -17.16 -5.65 10.85
N GLY A 356 -15.99 -5.36 11.41
CA GLY A 356 -15.85 -5.11 12.84
C GLY A 356 -14.42 -5.13 13.37
N ILE A 357 -14.32 -4.97 14.69
CA ILE A 357 -13.09 -5.15 15.47
C ILE A 357 -13.32 -6.14 16.61
N GLY A 358 -12.29 -6.90 16.97
CA GLY A 358 -12.30 -7.72 18.17
C GLY A 358 -11.13 -7.46 19.07
N ILE A 359 -11.35 -7.61 20.38
CA ILE A 359 -10.31 -7.46 21.41
C ILE A 359 -10.19 -8.78 22.18
N MET A 360 -9.09 -9.48 21.99
CA MET A 360 -8.78 -10.77 22.59
C MET A 360 -7.63 -10.63 23.60
N SER A 361 -7.80 -10.78 24.91
CA SER A 361 -9.00 -11.17 25.65
C SER A 361 -9.13 -10.35 26.93
N VAL A 362 -10.26 -10.47 27.61
CA VAL A 362 -10.52 -9.77 28.88
C VAL A 362 -9.43 -10.06 29.91
N GLU A 363 -8.90 -11.28 29.93
CA GLU A 363 -7.87 -11.72 30.88
C GLU A 363 -6.48 -11.10 30.62
N GLY A 364 -6.21 -10.63 29.40
CA GLY A 364 -4.97 -9.91 29.07
C GLY A 364 -5.02 -8.43 29.44
N ASP A 365 -6.18 -7.89 29.79
CA ASP A 365 -6.37 -6.50 30.20
C ASP A 365 -6.17 -6.32 31.73
N ASP A 366 -6.32 -5.09 32.25
CA ASP A 366 -6.30 -4.86 33.71
C ASP A 366 -7.64 -5.21 34.36
N THR A 367 -7.78 -6.46 34.79
CA THR A 367 -8.98 -7.00 35.44
C THR A 367 -9.13 -6.59 36.91
N THR A 368 -8.13 -5.96 37.52
CA THR A 368 -8.13 -5.57 38.95
C THR A 368 -8.07 -4.06 39.16
N GLY A 369 -7.78 -3.28 38.12
CA GLY A 369 -7.67 -1.82 38.20
C GLY A 369 -6.33 -1.35 38.81
N ARG A 370 -5.36 -2.26 38.97
CA ARG A 370 -4.05 -1.98 39.60
C ARG A 370 -3.17 -1.02 38.80
N CYS A 371 -3.49 -0.80 37.52
CA CYS A 371 -2.81 0.17 36.66
C CYS A 371 -3.30 1.60 36.87
N GLY A 372 -4.33 1.82 37.70
CA GLY A 372 -4.86 3.16 38.00
C GLY A 372 -5.76 3.74 36.91
N GLN A 373 -6.11 2.96 35.90
CA GLN A 373 -6.98 3.38 34.78
C GLN A 373 -8.41 2.82 34.91
N GLY A 374 -8.75 2.18 36.03
CA GLY A 374 -9.98 1.42 36.23
C GLY A 374 -9.94 0.03 35.57
N LEU A 375 -11.03 -0.72 35.66
CA LEU A 375 -11.13 -2.10 35.12
C LEU A 375 -11.17 -2.11 33.59
N LEU A 376 -10.47 -3.04 32.94
CA LEU A 376 -10.51 -3.29 31.49
C LEU A 376 -10.30 -2.02 30.62
N PRO A 377 -9.22 -1.25 30.86
CA PRO A 377 -8.98 0.00 30.14
C PRO A 377 -8.84 -0.19 28.62
N MET A 378 -8.20 -1.25 28.13
CA MET A 378 -8.05 -1.46 26.68
C MET A 378 -9.41 -1.70 26.02
N HIS A 379 -10.26 -2.54 26.61
CA HIS A 379 -11.61 -2.80 26.07
C HIS A 379 -12.49 -1.55 26.08
N ARG A 380 -12.47 -0.78 27.18
CA ARG A 380 -13.24 0.48 27.28
C ARG A 380 -12.79 1.52 26.26
N VAL A 381 -11.48 1.67 26.07
CA VAL A 381 -10.95 2.59 25.05
C VAL A 381 -11.31 2.12 23.64
N ALA A 382 -11.13 0.83 23.34
CA ALA A 382 -11.50 0.26 22.04
C ALA A 382 -12.97 0.52 21.72
N ARG A 383 -13.87 0.25 22.67
CA ARG A 383 -15.31 0.50 22.49
C ARG A 383 -15.66 1.97 22.27
N ARG A 384 -14.99 2.87 23.00
CA ARG A 384 -15.19 4.33 22.91
C ARG A 384 -14.72 4.88 21.56
N LEU A 385 -13.59 4.38 21.05
CA LEU A 385 -12.99 4.87 19.81
C LEU A 385 -13.54 4.21 18.55
N PHE A 386 -13.99 2.96 18.65
CA PHE A 386 -14.49 2.22 17.50
C PHE A 386 -15.80 2.82 16.99
N GLN A 387 -15.78 3.31 15.75
CA GLN A 387 -16.93 3.87 15.05
C GLN A 387 -17.12 3.16 13.71
N CYS A 388 -18.31 2.66 13.45
CA CYS A 388 -18.61 1.97 12.19
C CYS A 388 -18.72 2.98 11.04
N SER A 389 -17.79 2.94 10.08
CA SER A 389 -17.87 3.69 8.82
C SER A 389 -17.94 2.72 7.65
N MET A 390 -19.09 2.07 7.47
CA MET A 390 -19.40 1.37 6.22
C MET A 390 -19.64 2.43 5.13
N ARG A 391 -18.58 3.05 4.62
CA ARG A 391 -18.65 3.84 3.40
C ARG A 391 -18.96 2.86 2.27
N ASN A 392 -20.05 3.10 1.55
CA ASN A 392 -20.23 2.49 0.23
C ASN A 392 -18.97 2.82 -0.57
N VAL A 393 -18.11 1.81 -0.79
CA VAL A 393 -16.93 1.94 -1.64
C VAL A 393 -17.47 2.25 -3.03
N ARG A 394 -17.56 3.53 -3.35
CA ARG A 394 -17.94 3.99 -4.69
C ARG A 394 -16.84 3.52 -5.62
N LYS A 395 -17.20 2.70 -6.61
CA LYS A 395 -16.36 2.41 -7.77
C LYS A 395 -16.08 3.73 -8.49
N THR A 396 -15.03 4.44 -8.10
CA THR A 396 -14.49 5.53 -8.90
C THR A 396 -13.68 4.90 -10.03
N SER A 397 -13.92 5.32 -11.28
CA SER A 397 -13.14 4.89 -12.45
C SER A 397 -11.66 5.30 -12.36
N HIS A 398 -11.34 6.27 -11.51
CA HIS A 398 -9.99 6.78 -11.33
C HIS A 398 -9.22 5.97 -10.28
N LEU A 399 -8.09 5.39 -10.69
CA LEU A 399 -7.17 4.60 -9.86
C LEU A 399 -6.42 5.45 -8.81
N CYS A 400 -6.43 6.77 -8.97
CA CYS A 400 -5.64 7.73 -8.19
C CYS A 400 -6.45 8.95 -7.78
N THR A 401 -6.43 9.29 -6.49
CA THR A 401 -6.96 10.58 -6.02
C THR A 401 -6.01 11.72 -6.41
N ARG A 402 -6.37 12.40 -7.49
CA ARG A 402 -5.76 13.66 -7.97
C ARG A 402 -6.81 14.75 -8.00
N ILE A 403 -6.61 15.78 -7.18
CA ILE A 403 -7.55 16.89 -6.99
C ILE A 403 -6.99 18.11 -7.71
N CYS A 404 -7.71 18.59 -8.71
CA CYS A 404 -7.28 19.70 -9.54
C CYS A 404 -8.08 20.95 -9.14
N ILE A 405 -7.40 21.89 -8.47
CA ILE A 405 -8.02 23.06 -7.86
C ILE A 405 -7.91 24.25 -8.81
N VAL A 406 -9.07 24.70 -9.27
CA VAL A 406 -9.23 25.84 -10.18
C VAL A 406 -9.61 27.08 -9.37
N ARG A 407 -8.85 28.17 -9.53
CA ARG A 407 -9.12 29.48 -8.93
C ARG A 407 -9.31 30.52 -10.04
N PRO A 408 -10.51 30.60 -10.66
CA PRO A 408 -10.77 31.44 -11.84
C PRO A 408 -10.46 32.93 -11.64
N GLN A 409 -10.47 33.42 -10.40
CA GLN A 409 -10.09 34.79 -10.05
C GLN A 409 -8.61 35.10 -10.27
N LEU A 410 -7.72 34.11 -10.16
CA LEU A 410 -6.28 34.26 -10.38
C LEU A 410 -5.87 33.99 -11.82
N SER A 411 -6.81 33.56 -12.68
CA SER A 411 -6.51 33.33 -14.08
C SER A 411 -5.90 34.61 -14.71
N PRO A 412 -4.76 34.50 -15.42
CA PRO A 412 -4.14 35.63 -16.12
C PRO A 412 -5.04 36.16 -17.25
N ARG A 413 -6.04 35.38 -17.65
CA ARG A 413 -7.02 35.70 -18.70
C ARG A 413 -8.39 36.00 -18.11
N LYS A 414 -9.24 36.63 -18.93
CA LYS A 414 -10.61 37.00 -18.54
C LYS A 414 -11.51 35.78 -18.25
N ALA A 415 -11.20 34.60 -18.83
CA ALA A 415 -11.91 33.35 -18.61
C ALA A 415 -10.96 32.14 -18.75
N PHE A 416 -11.09 31.16 -17.86
CA PHE A 416 -10.47 29.83 -17.92
C PHE A 416 -11.44 28.86 -18.60
N THR A 417 -10.94 27.96 -19.45
CA THR A 417 -11.73 26.92 -20.13
C THR A 417 -11.07 25.54 -19.99
N PHE A 418 -11.86 24.47 -20.13
CA PHE A 418 -11.40 23.09 -20.00
C PHE A 418 -10.96 22.44 -21.33
N ASP A 419 -10.87 23.19 -22.43
CA ASP A 419 -10.74 22.64 -23.80
C ASP A 419 -9.45 21.82 -24.04
N ALA A 420 -8.39 22.08 -23.28
CA ALA A 420 -7.11 21.38 -23.38
C ALA A 420 -6.90 20.36 -22.24
N PHE A 421 -7.91 20.15 -21.41
CA PHE A 421 -7.80 19.33 -20.21
C PHE A 421 -8.12 17.86 -20.52
N LEU A 422 -7.26 16.94 -20.07
CA LEU A 422 -7.55 15.51 -20.12
C LEU A 422 -8.36 15.13 -18.88
N GLY A 423 -9.62 14.73 -19.07
CA GLY A 423 -10.51 14.34 -17.96
C GLY A 423 -9.90 13.30 -17.02
N SER A 424 -9.22 12.28 -17.56
CA SER A 424 -8.58 11.21 -16.79
C SER A 424 -7.37 11.67 -15.94
N ALA A 425 -6.80 12.87 -16.20
CA ALA A 425 -5.67 13.38 -15.42
C ALA A 425 -6.06 13.73 -13.98
N CYS A 426 -7.34 14.01 -13.71
CA CYS A 426 -7.82 14.35 -12.38
C CYS A 426 -9.01 13.48 -11.99
N SER A 427 -9.03 13.04 -10.74
CA SER A 427 -10.20 12.36 -10.17
C SER A 427 -11.28 13.35 -9.71
N HIS A 428 -10.87 14.54 -9.29
CA HIS A 428 -11.73 15.58 -8.76
C HIS A 428 -11.32 16.94 -9.32
N ILE A 429 -12.30 17.78 -9.59
CA ILE A 429 -12.12 19.20 -9.91
C ILE A 429 -12.76 20.02 -8.80
N VAL A 430 -11.95 20.85 -8.16
CA VAL A 430 -12.40 21.78 -7.13
C VAL A 430 -12.48 23.16 -7.73
N ILE A 431 -13.66 23.80 -7.69
CA ILE A 431 -13.84 25.17 -8.16
C ILE A 431 -14.00 26.12 -6.96
N SER A 432 -13.07 27.06 -6.84
CA SER A 432 -13.04 28.17 -5.85
C SER A 432 -13.47 29.49 -6.52
N SER A 433 -13.75 30.63 -5.85
CA SER A 433 -13.85 30.97 -4.42
C SER A 433 -15.29 31.35 -4.08
N ALA A 434 -16.05 30.39 -3.58
CA ALA A 434 -17.32 30.72 -2.94
C ALA A 434 -17.01 31.26 -1.54
N ASP A 435 -17.48 32.45 -1.19
CA ASP A 435 -17.26 33.02 0.14
C ASP A 435 -18.60 33.23 0.85
N ILE A 436 -18.56 33.20 2.18
CA ILE A 436 -19.75 33.32 3.01
C ILE A 436 -20.02 34.81 3.27
N GLN A 437 -21.24 35.24 2.97
CA GLN A 437 -21.72 36.57 3.24
C GLN A 437 -23.06 36.46 3.96
N LEU A 438 -23.11 36.82 5.24
CA LEU A 438 -24.33 36.77 6.07
C LEU A 438 -24.95 35.37 6.05
N SER A 439 -24.13 34.35 6.29
CA SER A 439 -24.50 32.92 6.31
C SER A 439 -25.04 32.37 4.98
N SER A 440 -24.80 33.08 3.87
CA SER A 440 -25.06 32.63 2.50
C SER A 440 -23.76 32.50 1.72
N VAL A 441 -23.59 31.39 1.00
CA VAL A 441 -22.40 31.16 0.16
C VAL A 441 -22.63 31.80 -1.21
N LYS A 442 -21.69 32.64 -1.65
CA LYS A 442 -21.76 33.30 -2.96
C LYS A 442 -20.51 33.03 -3.79
N PHE A 443 -20.74 32.52 -4.99
CA PHE A 443 -19.70 32.36 -6.01
C PHE A 443 -19.43 33.67 -6.75
N SER A 444 -18.16 33.96 -7.01
CA SER A 444 -17.75 35.03 -7.91
C SER A 444 -18.28 34.81 -9.33
N LYS A 445 -18.40 35.87 -10.12
CA LYS A 445 -18.84 35.76 -11.53
C LYS A 445 -17.96 34.80 -12.34
N ARG A 446 -16.64 34.83 -12.12
CA ARG A 446 -15.71 33.92 -12.80
C ARG A 446 -15.87 32.46 -12.35
N ALA A 447 -16.14 32.22 -11.06
CA ALA A 447 -16.42 30.89 -10.55
C ALA A 447 -17.71 30.31 -11.14
N LYS A 448 -18.78 31.12 -11.25
CA LYS A 448 -20.02 30.72 -11.92
C LYS A 448 -19.81 30.34 -13.39
N ASN A 449 -18.98 31.10 -14.10
CA ASN A 449 -18.63 30.78 -15.48
C ASN A 449 -17.87 29.44 -15.55
N ALA A 450 -16.84 29.24 -14.71
CA ALA A 450 -16.10 27.98 -14.69
C ALA A 450 -16.99 26.78 -14.33
N LEU A 451 -17.96 26.96 -13.43
CA LEU A 451 -18.99 25.95 -13.14
C LEU A 451 -19.83 25.64 -14.39
N SER A 452 -20.31 26.66 -15.11
CA SER A 452 -21.04 26.47 -16.36
C SER A 452 -20.21 25.73 -17.40
N ASP A 453 -18.94 26.12 -17.57
CA ASP A 453 -18.01 25.51 -18.53
C ASP A 453 -17.74 24.04 -18.16
N PHE A 454 -17.57 23.73 -16.87
CA PHE A 454 -17.45 22.36 -16.39
C PHE A 454 -18.68 21.51 -16.74
N HIS A 455 -19.89 22.05 -16.62
CA HIS A 455 -21.11 21.29 -16.93
C HIS A 455 -21.22 20.91 -18.40
N VAL A 456 -20.86 21.82 -19.31
CA VAL A 456 -20.91 21.57 -20.76
C VAL A 456 -19.67 20.83 -21.29
N TRP A 457 -18.60 20.75 -20.49
CA TRP A 457 -17.39 20.01 -20.86
C TRP A 457 -17.68 18.51 -21.03
N SER A 458 -17.43 18.02 -22.24
CA SER A 458 -17.67 16.64 -22.66
C SER A 458 -16.34 15.92 -22.83
N VAL A 459 -16.11 14.91 -21.98
CA VAL A 459 -14.92 14.05 -21.96
C VAL A 459 -15.32 12.63 -21.59
N ASP A 460 -14.52 11.65 -22.02
CA ASP A 460 -14.77 10.22 -21.78
C ASP A 460 -14.85 9.88 -20.28
N GLU A 461 -13.95 10.46 -19.49
CA GLU A 461 -13.92 10.31 -18.03
C GLU A 461 -14.01 11.70 -17.38
N LYS A 462 -15.20 12.07 -16.92
CA LYS A 462 -15.44 13.36 -16.28
C LYS A 462 -15.11 13.29 -14.78
N PRO A 463 -14.21 14.15 -14.25
CA PRO A 463 -13.88 14.18 -12.83
C PRO A 463 -15.08 14.53 -11.95
N GLN A 464 -15.02 14.19 -10.66
CA GLN A 464 -16.04 14.60 -9.70
C GLN A 464 -15.95 16.10 -9.38
N LEU A 465 -17.09 16.79 -9.28
CA LEU A 465 -17.15 18.23 -9.02
C LEU A 465 -17.24 18.53 -7.53
N ILE A 466 -16.33 19.35 -7.03
CA ILE A 466 -16.28 19.79 -5.63
C ILE A 466 -16.36 21.31 -5.55
N LEU A 467 -17.28 21.81 -4.72
CA LEU A 467 -17.45 23.25 -4.49
C LEU A 467 -16.55 23.71 -3.32
N ALA A 468 -15.60 24.62 -3.56
CA ALA A 468 -14.75 25.14 -2.48
C ALA A 468 -15.25 26.45 -1.88
N ILE A 469 -15.32 26.48 -0.55
CA ILE A 469 -15.94 27.54 0.24
C ILE A 469 -14.96 28.11 1.27
N GLY A 470 -14.83 29.43 1.28
CA GLY A 470 -14.20 30.21 2.36
C GLY A 470 -12.71 30.46 2.20
N ALA A 471 -12.12 30.17 1.03
CA ALA A 471 -10.70 30.38 0.77
C ALA A 471 -10.26 31.85 0.90
N GLN A 472 -11.18 32.83 0.85
CA GLN A 472 -10.89 34.25 1.09
C GLN A 472 -11.47 34.79 2.41
N GLN A 473 -11.88 33.91 3.32
CA GLN A 473 -12.41 34.32 4.63
C GLN A 473 -11.31 34.48 5.66
N THR A 474 -11.39 35.58 6.41
CA THR A 474 -10.56 35.80 7.59
C THR A 474 -11.00 34.91 8.74
N SER A 475 -10.12 34.70 9.72
CA SER A 475 -10.47 33.93 10.92
C SER A 475 -11.63 34.57 11.71
N ALA A 476 -11.71 35.91 11.71
CA ALA A 476 -12.84 36.64 12.30
C ALA A 476 -14.17 36.35 11.57
N SER A 477 -14.17 36.34 10.23
CA SER A 477 -15.37 36.00 9.44
C SER A 477 -15.82 34.57 9.71
N TRP A 478 -14.90 33.61 9.79
CA TRP A 478 -15.25 32.23 10.17
C TRP A 478 -15.94 32.17 11.53
N ARG A 479 -15.39 32.83 12.56
CA ARG A 479 -16.02 32.85 13.90
C ARG A 479 -17.45 33.39 13.89
N VAL A 480 -17.72 34.43 13.11
CA VAL A 480 -19.07 34.99 12.96
C VAL A 480 -20.01 33.98 12.28
N GLU A 481 -19.54 33.36 11.20
CA GLU A 481 -20.38 32.52 10.35
C GLU A 481 -20.64 31.11 10.90
N ILE A 482 -19.72 30.57 11.72
CA ILE A 482 -19.86 29.20 12.26
C ILE A 482 -19.78 29.11 13.79
N GLY A 483 -19.64 30.24 14.50
CA GLY A 483 -19.47 30.25 15.96
C GLY A 483 -20.70 29.76 16.73
N ASN A 484 -21.91 30.04 16.25
CA ASN A 484 -23.16 29.59 16.89
C ASN A 484 -23.91 28.53 16.06
N GLU A 485 -24.77 27.76 16.73
CA GLU A 485 -25.48 26.61 16.14
C GLU A 485 -26.48 26.99 15.05
N LEU A 486 -27.19 28.10 15.22
CA LEU A 486 -28.16 28.57 14.23
C LEU A 486 -27.46 28.94 12.92
N SER A 487 -26.36 29.69 12.98
CA SER A 487 -25.57 30.07 11.80
C SER A 487 -24.99 28.84 11.09
N ARG A 488 -24.46 27.85 11.84
CA ARG A 488 -24.00 26.57 11.26
C ARG A 488 -25.12 25.83 10.54
N THR A 489 -26.32 25.79 11.13
CA THR A 489 -27.49 25.12 10.55
C THR A 489 -27.95 25.80 9.26
N ILE A 490 -28.02 27.14 9.25
CA ILE A 490 -28.37 27.93 8.07
C ILE A 490 -27.35 27.70 6.96
N LEU A 491 -26.06 27.81 7.28
CA LEU A 491 -24.98 27.63 6.33
C LEU A 491 -24.93 26.21 5.77
N ALA A 492 -25.08 25.18 6.61
CA ALA A 492 -25.09 23.78 6.17
C ALA A 492 -26.24 23.48 5.20
N ASN A 493 -27.44 24.04 5.46
CA ASN A 493 -28.58 23.91 4.56
C ASN A 493 -28.37 24.67 3.25
N ASN A 494 -27.77 25.87 3.29
CA ASN A 494 -27.41 26.60 2.09
C ASN A 494 -26.40 25.83 1.23
N ILE A 495 -25.37 25.24 1.85
CA ILE A 495 -24.39 24.38 1.17
C ILE A 495 -25.08 23.16 0.54
N LYS A 496 -25.98 22.49 1.25
CA LYS A 496 -26.78 21.38 0.72
C LYS A 496 -27.56 21.77 -0.53
N GLN A 497 -28.18 22.95 -0.52
CA GLN A 497 -28.89 23.47 -1.69
C GLN A 497 -27.95 23.71 -2.87
N LEU A 498 -26.78 24.28 -2.64
CA LEU A 498 -25.79 24.54 -3.69
C LEU A 498 -25.22 23.25 -4.30
N VAL A 499 -24.94 22.24 -3.46
CA VAL A 499 -24.52 20.91 -3.94
C VAL A 499 -25.56 20.34 -4.90
N LYS A 500 -26.85 20.52 -4.60
CA LYS A 500 -27.95 20.10 -5.49
C LYS A 500 -28.06 20.98 -6.74
N GLU A 501 -27.99 22.30 -6.60
CA GLU A 501 -28.12 23.27 -7.70
C GLU A 501 -27.06 23.09 -8.78
N TYR A 502 -25.80 22.90 -8.36
CA TYR A 502 -24.67 22.71 -9.28
C TYR A 502 -24.36 21.24 -9.55
N ASN A 503 -25.26 20.32 -9.18
CA ASN A 503 -25.07 18.86 -9.33
C ASN A 503 -23.66 18.41 -8.91
N ALA A 504 -23.17 18.90 -7.78
CA ALA A 504 -21.82 18.66 -7.30
C ALA A 504 -21.75 17.35 -6.51
N ASP A 505 -20.60 16.67 -6.60
CA ASP A 505 -20.31 15.45 -5.84
C ASP A 505 -19.94 15.74 -4.39
N GLY A 506 -19.51 16.97 -4.09
CA GLY A 506 -19.02 17.33 -2.77
C GLY A 506 -18.75 18.81 -2.54
N VAL A 507 -18.25 19.09 -1.33
CA VAL A 507 -17.90 20.42 -0.86
C VAL A 507 -16.55 20.39 -0.14
N GLN A 508 -15.78 21.45 -0.29
CA GLN A 508 -14.55 21.70 0.44
C GLN A 508 -14.71 22.93 1.33
N LEU A 509 -14.40 22.80 2.62
CA LEU A 509 -14.17 23.97 3.48
C LEU A 509 -12.68 24.35 3.43
N SER A 510 -12.40 25.62 3.18
CA SER A 510 -11.04 26.14 3.06
C SER A 510 -10.76 27.20 4.12
N TRP A 511 -10.08 26.81 5.21
CA TRP A 511 -9.56 27.75 6.19
C TRP A 511 -8.06 27.95 5.95
N THR A 512 -7.74 28.71 4.91
CA THR A 512 -6.39 28.78 4.34
C THR A 512 -5.85 30.20 4.18
N LEU A 513 -6.69 31.23 4.31
CA LEU A 513 -6.25 32.62 4.12
C LEU A 513 -5.34 33.08 5.26
N GLU A 514 -5.73 32.75 6.49
CA GLU A 514 -5.06 33.11 7.73
C GLU A 514 -4.98 31.87 8.62
N LYS A 515 -3.98 31.85 9.50
CA LYS A 515 -3.94 30.86 10.57
C LYS A 515 -5.11 31.05 11.55
N MET A 516 -5.48 29.96 12.22
CA MET A 516 -6.38 30.04 13.37
C MET A 516 -5.67 30.79 14.50
N GLU A 517 -6.40 31.60 15.26
CA GLU A 517 -5.84 32.41 16.34
C GLU A 517 -5.91 31.69 17.69
N SER A 518 -6.76 30.66 17.79
CA SER A 518 -6.91 29.90 19.03
C SER A 518 -7.45 28.48 18.79
N VAL A 519 -7.30 27.63 19.81
CA VAL A 519 -7.92 26.28 19.84
C VAL A 519 -9.45 26.34 19.68
N HIS A 520 -10.09 27.44 20.10
CA HIS A 520 -11.53 27.63 19.96
C HIS A 520 -11.99 27.69 18.49
N ASP A 521 -11.17 28.27 17.59
CA ASP A 521 -11.43 28.26 16.14
C ASP A 521 -11.52 26.80 15.62
N GLY A 522 -10.70 25.92 16.18
CA GLY A 522 -10.72 24.49 15.96
C GLY A 522 -12.01 23.80 16.39
N GLU A 523 -12.53 24.16 17.56
CA GLU A 523 -13.76 23.60 18.11
C GLU A 523 -14.97 23.97 17.28
N ILE A 524 -15.09 25.24 16.87
CA ILE A 524 -16.20 25.68 16.03
C ILE A 524 -16.13 25.08 14.63
N LEU A 525 -14.92 24.89 14.07
CA LEU A 525 -14.73 24.15 12.82
C LEU A 525 -15.19 22.69 12.98
N ALA A 526 -14.79 22.01 14.05
CA ALA A 526 -15.22 20.65 14.33
C ALA A 526 -16.75 20.53 14.46
N ALA A 527 -17.39 21.50 15.11
CA ALA A 527 -18.85 21.57 15.20
C ALA A 527 -19.51 21.78 13.83
N MET A 528 -18.91 22.60 12.95
CA MET A 528 -19.38 22.80 11.58
C MET A 528 -19.22 21.55 10.72
N LEU A 529 -18.08 20.86 10.77
CA LEU A 529 -17.86 19.60 10.06
C LEU A 529 -18.88 18.53 10.47
N THR A 530 -19.21 18.49 11.76
CA THR A 530 -20.24 17.59 12.30
C THR A 530 -21.63 17.93 11.76
N HIS A 531 -22.00 19.21 11.72
CA HIS A 531 -23.27 19.68 11.15
C HIS A 531 -23.38 19.41 9.65
N LEU A 532 -22.32 19.66 8.89
CA LEU A 532 -22.30 19.35 7.46
C LEU A 532 -22.51 17.86 7.24
N ARG A 533 -21.83 17.02 8.02
CA ARG A 533 -21.94 15.58 7.85
C ARG A 533 -23.32 15.02 8.22
N SER A 534 -24.06 15.65 9.14
CA SER A 534 -25.45 15.28 9.44
C SER A 534 -26.45 15.85 8.43
N THR A 535 -26.12 16.94 7.75
CA THR A 535 -27.04 17.65 6.84
C THR A 535 -26.95 17.16 5.39
N LEU A 536 -25.73 16.87 4.92
CA LEU A 536 -25.43 16.40 3.58
C LEU A 536 -25.75 14.91 3.43
N HIS A 537 -25.96 14.46 2.20
CA HIS A 537 -26.16 13.04 1.93
C HIS A 537 -24.87 12.26 2.25
N ASN A 538 -24.98 11.01 2.71
CA ASN A 538 -23.82 10.16 3.06
C ASN A 538 -22.86 9.97 1.88
N SER A 539 -23.34 10.14 0.66
CA SER A 539 -22.55 10.02 -0.56
C SER A 539 -21.92 11.33 -1.03
N THR A 540 -22.17 12.46 -0.36
CA THR A 540 -21.55 13.75 -0.67
C THR A 540 -20.16 13.82 -0.06
N LEU A 541 -19.14 14.13 -0.86
CA LEU A 541 -17.76 14.26 -0.37
C LEU A 541 -17.58 15.55 0.44
N LEU A 542 -16.82 15.48 1.53
CA LEU A 542 -16.43 16.63 2.36
C LEU A 542 -14.91 16.69 2.47
N PHE A 543 -14.34 17.74 1.90
CA PHE A 543 -12.91 18.01 1.99
C PHE A 543 -12.64 19.14 2.98
N LEU A 544 -11.46 19.10 3.59
CA LEU A 544 -10.96 20.18 4.44
C LEU A 544 -9.59 20.62 3.92
N ALA A 545 -9.48 21.86 3.46
CA ALA A 545 -8.18 22.48 3.17
C ALA A 545 -7.70 23.26 4.40
N VAL A 546 -6.47 23.01 4.82
CA VAL A 546 -5.92 23.43 6.12
C VAL A 546 -4.78 24.43 5.97
N HIS A 547 -4.65 25.34 6.94
CA HIS A 547 -3.52 26.26 7.04
C HIS A 547 -2.34 25.57 7.76
N PRO A 548 -1.11 25.64 7.23
CA PRO A 548 0.07 24.98 7.81
C PRO A 548 0.34 25.27 9.30
N GLU A 549 0.37 26.54 9.70
CA GLU A 549 0.71 26.94 11.08
C GLU A 549 -0.30 26.44 12.12
N SER A 550 -1.59 26.39 11.77
CA SER A 550 -2.68 26.00 12.69
C SER A 550 -2.53 24.55 13.20
N LEU A 551 -1.81 23.71 12.45
CA LEU A 551 -1.49 22.35 12.86
C LEU A 551 -0.57 22.33 14.08
N TYR A 552 0.52 23.09 14.01
CA TYR A 552 1.53 23.12 15.07
C TYR A 552 1.00 23.73 16.37
N GLU A 553 0.05 24.66 16.28
CA GLU A 553 -0.65 25.25 17.42
C GLU A 553 -1.72 24.32 18.03
N GLY A 554 -2.00 23.16 17.40
CA GLY A 554 -2.94 22.17 17.92
C GLY A 554 -4.42 22.54 17.76
N CYS A 555 -4.75 23.43 16.82
CA CYS A 555 -6.11 23.88 16.61
C CYS A 555 -7.00 22.81 15.95
N TYR A 556 -6.45 21.84 15.22
CA TYR A 556 -7.27 20.85 14.52
C TYR A 556 -7.73 19.69 15.40
N ASN A 557 -9.05 19.47 15.47
CA ASN A 557 -9.62 18.28 16.12
C ASN A 557 -9.48 17.04 15.24
N ILE A 558 -8.42 16.27 15.46
CA ILE A 558 -8.05 15.09 14.65
C ILE A 558 -9.14 14.00 14.67
N SER A 559 -9.81 13.80 15.80
CA SER A 559 -10.88 12.80 15.94
C SER A 559 -12.08 13.14 15.06
N THR A 560 -12.50 14.41 15.06
CA THR A 560 -13.57 14.89 14.19
C THR A 560 -13.17 14.84 12.73
N ILE A 561 -11.94 15.24 12.39
CA ILE A 561 -11.43 15.17 11.02
C ILE A 561 -11.47 13.73 10.50
N ASN A 562 -10.91 12.77 11.25
CA ASN A 562 -10.92 11.36 10.86
C ASN A 562 -12.35 10.80 10.73
N SER A 563 -13.30 11.18 11.58
CA SER A 563 -14.66 10.63 11.52
C SER A 563 -15.57 11.32 10.49
N LYS A 564 -15.36 12.61 10.18
CA LYS A 564 -16.31 13.41 9.38
C LYS A 564 -15.80 13.78 7.99
N VAL A 565 -14.49 13.84 7.79
CA VAL A 565 -13.87 14.34 6.54
C VAL A 565 -13.42 13.17 5.66
N ASP A 566 -13.58 13.33 4.35
CA ASP A 566 -13.10 12.37 3.35
C ASP A 566 -11.63 12.59 3.07
N TYR A 567 -11.24 13.82 2.75
CA TYR A 567 -9.85 14.20 2.49
C TYR A 567 -9.45 15.48 3.23
N VAL A 568 -8.25 15.47 3.80
CA VAL A 568 -7.55 16.64 4.33
C VAL A 568 -6.53 17.07 3.31
N ILE A 569 -6.71 18.25 2.73
CA ILE A 569 -5.79 18.79 1.74
C ILE A 569 -4.79 19.69 2.47
N VAL A 570 -3.55 19.18 2.59
CA VAL A 570 -2.44 19.95 3.12
C VAL A 570 -2.03 20.95 2.07
N ASP A 571 -2.18 22.23 2.40
CA ASP A 571 -1.78 23.28 1.49
C ASP A 571 -0.25 23.33 1.40
N GLY A 572 0.31 22.66 0.39
CA GLY A 572 1.75 22.44 0.22
C GLY A 572 2.51 23.63 -0.36
N HIS A 573 1.90 24.81 -0.29
CA HIS A 573 2.46 26.09 -0.67
C HIS A 573 2.04 27.14 0.38
N ARG A 574 2.66 28.32 0.37
CA ARG A 574 2.53 29.40 1.39
C ARG A 574 3.43 29.25 2.63
N PHE A 575 4.47 28.43 2.56
CA PHE A 575 5.52 28.37 3.59
C PHE A 575 6.38 29.64 3.66
N HIS A 576 6.32 30.46 2.62
CA HIS A 576 6.97 31.76 2.54
C HIS A 576 6.09 32.70 1.72
N ALA A 577 5.99 33.97 2.15
CA ALA A 577 5.22 34.99 1.46
C ALA A 577 6.14 36.00 0.78
N SER A 578 5.69 36.58 -0.33
CA SER A 578 6.47 37.61 -1.04
C SER A 578 6.72 38.87 -0.21
N THR A 579 5.90 39.10 0.82
CA THR A 579 6.00 40.22 1.75
C THR A 579 7.06 40.04 2.83
N ASN A 580 7.67 38.85 2.94
CA ASN A 580 8.73 38.58 3.91
C ASN A 580 9.98 39.43 3.59
N PRO A 581 10.74 39.87 4.61
CA PRO A 581 11.92 40.74 4.43
C PRO A 581 13.11 40.08 3.73
N PHE A 582 13.04 38.77 3.48
CA PHE A 582 14.06 37.98 2.82
C PHE A 582 13.44 37.10 1.74
N THR A 583 14.27 36.71 0.78
CA THR A 583 13.90 35.71 -0.23
C THR A 583 13.69 34.34 0.41
N GLY A 584 12.80 33.55 -0.15
CA GLY A 584 12.50 32.21 0.36
C GLY A 584 11.58 31.46 -0.58
N HIS A 585 11.49 30.14 -0.38
CA HIS A 585 10.67 29.29 -1.22
C HIS A 585 9.30 29.04 -0.57
N HIS A 586 8.21 29.17 -1.34
CA HIS A 586 6.85 29.04 -0.82
C HIS A 586 6.36 27.60 -0.70
N SER A 587 7.00 26.64 -1.39
CA SER A 587 6.62 25.23 -1.40
C SER A 587 7.77 24.20 -1.23
N PRO A 588 8.80 24.42 -0.38
CA PRO A 588 9.87 23.44 -0.15
C PRO A 588 9.34 22.05 0.22
N MET A 589 10.00 21.03 -0.33
CA MET A 589 9.65 19.62 -0.11
C MET A 589 10.21 19.10 1.22
N PHE A 590 11.52 19.29 1.42
CA PHE A 590 12.29 18.69 2.52
C PHE A 590 12.84 19.75 3.48
N THR A 591 13.05 19.35 4.72
CA THR A 591 13.57 20.22 5.79
C THR A 591 15.08 20.44 5.66
N HIS A 592 15.51 21.71 5.76
CA HIS A 592 16.93 22.07 5.79
C HIS A 592 17.20 23.31 6.66
N SER A 593 18.08 23.19 7.64
CA SER A 593 18.31 24.21 8.68
C SER A 593 18.95 25.51 8.19
N GLN A 594 19.71 25.47 7.10
CA GLN A 594 20.42 26.65 6.58
C GLN A 594 19.74 27.31 5.38
N LEU A 595 18.77 26.62 4.74
CA LEU A 595 18.14 27.10 3.50
C LEU A 595 16.71 27.62 3.73
N LEU A 596 16.14 27.35 4.91
CA LEU A 596 14.79 27.72 5.28
C LEU A 596 14.82 28.57 6.55
N SER A 597 13.99 29.61 6.61
CA SER A 597 13.80 30.40 7.83
C SER A 597 13.12 29.61 8.93
N ASP A 598 12.19 28.74 8.57
CA ASP A 598 11.54 27.79 9.49
C ASP A 598 11.64 26.36 8.91
N PRO A 599 12.46 25.48 9.49
CA PRO A 599 12.59 24.08 9.10
C PRO A 599 11.28 23.27 9.18
N LYS A 600 10.26 23.75 9.90
CA LYS A 600 8.94 23.11 10.00
C LYS A 600 8.05 23.39 8.79
N MET A 601 8.33 24.44 8.02
CA MET A 601 7.48 24.87 6.91
C MET A 601 7.88 24.15 5.62
N THR A 602 7.69 22.84 5.59
CA THR A 602 7.97 21.95 4.45
C THR A 602 6.87 20.91 4.30
N LEU A 603 6.67 20.40 3.08
CA LEU A 603 5.68 19.35 2.84
C LEU A 603 5.92 18.10 3.69
N GLU A 604 7.17 17.65 3.77
CA GLU A 604 7.56 16.49 4.59
C GLU A 604 7.27 16.72 6.07
N ALA A 605 7.70 17.84 6.65
CA ALA A 605 7.51 18.12 8.08
C ALA A 605 6.02 18.23 8.44
N LEU A 606 5.21 18.88 7.60
CA LEU A 606 3.78 19.02 7.83
C LEU A 606 3.03 17.68 7.70
N ALA A 607 3.35 16.91 6.68
CA ALA A 607 2.71 15.61 6.49
C ALA A 607 3.06 14.66 7.65
N ASN A 608 4.34 14.61 8.06
CA ASN A 608 4.77 13.83 9.21
C ASN A 608 4.07 14.27 10.51
N GLU A 609 3.84 15.57 10.68
CA GLU A 609 3.11 16.10 11.84
C GLU A 609 1.62 15.71 11.83
N TRP A 610 0.97 15.71 10.66
CA TRP A 610 -0.41 15.23 10.55
C TRP A 610 -0.52 13.74 10.92
N ILE A 611 0.44 12.93 10.47
CA ILE A 611 0.48 11.50 10.78
C ILE A 611 0.82 11.26 12.26
N SER A 612 1.77 12.00 12.83
CA SER A 612 2.15 11.89 14.25
C SER A 612 0.97 12.18 15.18
N ARG A 613 0.06 13.07 14.76
CA ARG A 613 -1.17 13.42 15.47
C ARG A 613 -2.34 12.46 15.24
N GLY A 614 -2.18 11.47 14.37
CA GLY A 614 -3.14 10.39 14.19
C GLY A 614 -4.12 10.55 13.03
N VAL A 615 -3.86 11.44 12.06
CA VAL A 615 -4.61 11.42 10.79
C VAL A 615 -4.23 10.18 9.98
N ASP A 616 -5.20 9.57 9.33
CA ASP A 616 -4.98 8.44 8.44
C ASP A 616 -4.21 8.87 7.18
N ASN A 617 -3.11 8.18 6.84
CA ASN A 617 -2.31 8.48 5.64
C ASN A 617 -3.18 8.53 4.38
N SER A 618 -4.18 7.63 4.27
CA SER A 618 -5.08 7.53 3.11
C SER A 618 -6.03 8.73 2.94
N LYS A 619 -6.18 9.57 3.99
CA LYS A 619 -6.99 10.79 3.95
C LYS A 619 -6.19 12.04 3.64
N LEU A 620 -4.88 11.99 3.81
CA LEU A 620 -4.01 13.15 3.64
C LEU A 620 -3.67 13.34 2.15
N ILE A 621 -4.02 14.49 1.61
CA ILE A 621 -3.76 14.88 0.22
C ILE A 621 -2.65 15.92 0.21
N ILE A 622 -1.58 15.63 -0.52
CA ILE A 622 -0.38 16.47 -0.56
C ILE A 622 -0.52 17.52 -1.67
N GLY A 623 -0.47 18.79 -1.29
CA GLY A 623 -0.56 19.91 -2.23
C GLY A 623 0.74 20.19 -3.00
N VAL A 624 0.62 20.43 -4.30
CA VAL A 624 1.63 21.07 -5.15
C VAL A 624 0.99 22.29 -5.83
N SER A 625 1.77 23.34 -6.11
CA SER A 625 1.22 24.54 -6.73
C SER A 625 1.79 24.74 -8.13
N ALA A 626 0.96 25.14 -9.09
CA ALA A 626 1.41 25.61 -10.38
C ALA A 626 1.79 27.10 -10.37
N GLU A 627 1.56 27.81 -9.26
CA GLU A 627 1.90 29.22 -9.11
C GLU A 627 3.30 29.42 -8.51
N GLY A 628 4.04 30.39 -9.05
CA GLY A 628 5.26 30.92 -8.43
C GLY A 628 5.01 32.21 -7.67
N ILE A 629 5.95 32.61 -6.81
CA ILE A 629 5.96 33.91 -6.13
C ILE A 629 7.17 34.74 -6.57
N LYS A 630 6.99 36.06 -6.68
CA LYS A 630 8.04 37.01 -7.06
C LYS A 630 8.41 37.95 -5.90
N GLN A 631 9.70 38.16 -5.69
CA GLN A 631 10.24 39.12 -4.71
C GLN A 631 11.34 39.98 -5.34
N THR A 632 11.38 41.26 -4.99
CA THR A 632 12.42 42.19 -5.46
C THR A 632 13.60 42.21 -4.49
N LEU A 633 14.80 41.88 -4.97
CA LEU A 633 16.04 41.89 -4.20
C LEU A 633 16.43 43.32 -3.77
N ALA A 634 17.02 43.45 -2.58
CA ALA A 634 17.55 44.73 -2.10
C ALA A 634 18.75 45.21 -2.95
N LYS A 635 18.94 46.54 -3.03
CA LYS A 635 20.05 47.14 -3.82
C LYS A 635 21.41 46.59 -3.37
N GLY A 636 22.22 46.12 -4.33
CA GLY A 636 23.53 45.51 -4.07
C GLY A 636 23.51 43.99 -3.88
N HIS A 637 22.34 43.37 -3.67
CA HIS A 637 22.20 41.92 -3.57
C HIS A 637 21.91 41.35 -4.97
N ARG A 638 22.95 40.82 -5.61
CA ARG A 638 22.89 40.12 -6.91
C ARG A 638 23.40 38.68 -6.82
N SER A 639 23.78 38.23 -5.62
CA SER A 639 24.29 36.88 -5.37
C SER A 639 23.14 35.88 -5.27
N VAL A 640 23.47 34.62 -5.59
CA VAL A 640 22.57 33.45 -5.62
C VAL A 640 22.37 32.89 -4.20
N ASP A 641 22.46 33.77 -3.19
CA ASP A 641 22.45 33.39 -1.78
C ASP A 641 21.02 33.18 -1.31
N VAL A 642 20.81 32.09 -0.57
CA VAL A 642 19.51 31.74 0.00
C VAL A 642 19.24 32.71 1.15
N LEU A 643 17.97 33.13 1.33
CA LEU A 643 17.58 34.13 2.34
C LEU A 643 18.21 35.53 2.13
N ALA A 644 18.55 35.90 0.89
CA ALA A 644 19.01 37.26 0.58
C ALA A 644 17.96 38.31 0.95
N ALA A 645 18.41 39.49 1.41
CA ALA A 645 17.53 40.60 1.78
C ALA A 645 16.65 41.05 0.60
N ALA A 646 15.34 41.15 0.86
CA ALA A 646 14.34 41.59 -0.11
C ALA A 646 13.83 43.00 0.24
N THR A 647 13.51 43.79 -0.78
CA THR A 647 12.87 45.09 -0.56
C THR A 647 11.41 44.87 -0.19
N ILE A 648 11.03 45.18 1.05
CA ILE A 648 9.62 45.20 1.44
C ILE A 648 8.95 46.38 0.70
N THR A 649 8.02 46.09 -0.21
CA THR A 649 7.17 47.14 -0.79
C THR A 649 6.15 47.59 0.25
N SER A 650 6.55 48.47 1.17
CA SER A 650 5.74 48.88 2.33
C SER A 650 4.66 49.94 2.05
N ASN A 651 4.36 50.32 0.80
CA ASN A 651 3.59 51.55 0.54
C ASN A 651 2.50 51.50 -0.55
N LYS A 652 1.77 50.38 -0.70
CA LYS A 652 0.41 50.44 -1.27
C LYS A 652 -0.49 49.48 -0.50
N ILE A 653 -1.72 49.90 -0.21
CA ILE A 653 -2.83 48.99 0.11
C ILE A 653 -3.06 48.18 -1.17
N VAL A 654 -2.33 47.07 -1.31
CA VAL A 654 -2.41 46.14 -2.43
C VAL A 654 -3.70 45.35 -2.25
N ARG A 655 -4.67 45.55 -3.15
CA ARG A 655 -5.87 44.69 -3.20
C ARG A 655 -5.42 43.26 -3.48
N ALA A 656 -6.16 42.27 -3.00
CA ALA A 656 -5.89 40.83 -3.19
C ALA A 656 -5.69 40.38 -4.66
N SER A 657 -5.98 41.25 -5.65
CA SER A 657 -5.76 41.04 -7.08
C SER A 657 -4.37 41.44 -7.61
N ASP A 658 -3.55 42.12 -6.81
CA ASP A 658 -2.22 42.65 -7.20
C ASP A 658 -1.07 41.79 -6.61
N LEU A 659 -1.34 40.51 -6.31
CA LEU A 659 -0.36 39.59 -5.74
C LEU A 659 0.77 39.30 -6.74
N SER A 660 1.98 39.26 -6.19
CA SER A 660 3.26 38.82 -6.73
C SER A 660 3.32 37.40 -7.30
N SER A 661 2.19 36.81 -7.70
CA SER A 661 2.09 35.48 -8.28
C SER A 661 2.55 35.48 -9.74
N VAL A 662 3.22 34.41 -10.17
CA VAL A 662 3.72 34.24 -11.54
C VAL A 662 3.23 32.91 -12.11
N SER A 663 2.74 32.91 -13.36
CA SER A 663 2.30 31.68 -14.04
C SER A 663 3.46 30.86 -14.63
N GLN A 664 3.22 29.57 -14.92
CA GLN A 664 4.21 28.72 -15.59
C GLN A 664 4.60 29.23 -16.97
N THR A 665 3.65 29.85 -17.69
CA THR A 665 3.92 30.48 -18.99
C THR A 665 4.91 31.64 -18.84
N GLU A 666 4.72 32.51 -17.84
CA GLU A 666 5.65 33.62 -17.56
C GLU A 666 7.03 33.12 -17.11
N ILE A 667 7.08 32.13 -16.22
CA ILE A 667 8.32 31.50 -15.77
C ILE A 667 9.10 30.94 -16.97
N CYS A 668 8.41 30.23 -17.87
CA CYS A 668 9.01 29.68 -19.07
C CYS A 668 9.59 30.78 -19.99
N GLU A 669 8.89 31.90 -20.18
CA GLU A 669 9.42 33.02 -20.98
C GLU A 669 10.62 33.69 -20.32
N LEU A 670 10.62 33.84 -18.99
CA LEU A 670 11.77 34.36 -18.25
C LEU A 670 13.00 33.47 -18.44
N ARG A 671 12.83 32.14 -18.40
CA ARG A 671 13.93 31.18 -18.60
C ARG A 671 14.61 31.27 -19.98
N LYS A 672 13.95 31.86 -20.99
CA LYS A 672 14.56 32.08 -22.32
C LYS A 672 15.50 33.29 -22.34
N LYS A 673 15.41 34.20 -21.37
CA LYS A 673 16.23 35.42 -21.34
C LYS A 673 17.65 35.09 -20.87
N SER A 674 18.65 35.62 -21.58
CA SER A 674 20.07 35.43 -21.22
C SER A 674 20.46 36.06 -19.86
N SER A 675 19.68 37.03 -19.36
CA SER A 675 19.84 37.65 -18.04
C SER A 675 19.36 36.77 -16.88
N THR A 676 18.60 35.71 -17.16
CA THR A 676 17.98 34.87 -16.14
C THR A 676 18.92 33.75 -15.69
N LYS A 677 19.14 33.64 -14.38
CA LYS A 677 19.87 32.55 -13.74
C LYS A 677 18.87 31.60 -13.09
N ASN A 678 18.83 30.34 -13.51
CA ASN A 678 17.96 29.31 -12.93
C ASN A 678 18.80 28.33 -12.08
N ARG A 679 18.28 27.90 -10.93
CA ARG A 679 18.94 26.93 -10.06
C ARG A 679 17.89 26.04 -9.37
N PHE A 680 18.25 24.78 -9.16
CA PHE A 680 17.48 23.84 -8.35
C PHE A 680 18.18 23.62 -7.02
N PHE A 681 17.45 23.65 -5.90
CA PHE A 681 17.97 23.27 -4.59
C PHE A 681 17.63 21.80 -4.33
N ASP A 682 18.61 20.91 -4.50
CA ASP A 682 18.41 19.48 -4.28
C ASP A 682 18.06 19.17 -2.82
N GLU A 683 18.60 19.94 -1.87
CA GLU A 683 18.39 19.74 -0.43
C GLU A 683 16.96 20.01 0.03
N ILE A 684 16.23 20.90 -0.64
CA ILE A 684 14.83 21.25 -0.32
C ILE A 684 13.86 20.91 -1.45
N GLY A 685 14.34 20.33 -2.55
CA GLY A 685 13.57 19.73 -3.63
C GLY A 685 12.81 20.69 -4.54
N VAL A 686 13.29 21.92 -4.74
CA VAL A 686 12.55 22.97 -5.47
C VAL A 686 13.45 23.93 -6.27
N PRO A 687 12.95 24.50 -7.40
CA PRO A 687 13.68 25.48 -8.21
C PRO A 687 13.45 26.94 -7.80
N PHE A 688 14.34 27.80 -8.27
CA PHE A 688 14.10 29.24 -8.34
C PHE A 688 14.86 29.84 -9.53
N LEU A 689 14.46 31.05 -9.92
CA LEU A 689 15.21 31.83 -10.90
C LEU A 689 15.40 33.27 -10.44
N ILE A 690 16.46 33.90 -10.92
CA ILE A 690 16.74 35.32 -10.73
C ILE A 690 16.81 35.97 -12.11
N ASN A 691 15.94 36.95 -12.36
CA ASN A 691 16.05 37.82 -13.52
C ASN A 691 16.29 39.26 -13.05
N ASP A 692 17.47 39.79 -13.35
CA ASP A 692 17.92 41.12 -12.90
C ASP A 692 17.91 41.28 -11.36
N ASN A 693 16.89 41.91 -10.80
CA ASN A 693 16.67 42.07 -9.36
C ASN A 693 15.42 41.34 -8.86
N GLU A 694 14.82 40.47 -9.66
CA GLU A 694 13.62 39.71 -9.31
C GLU A 694 14.01 38.27 -8.99
N PHE A 695 13.70 37.83 -7.78
CA PHE A 695 13.77 36.44 -7.34
C PHE A 695 12.40 35.79 -7.50
N ILE A 696 12.34 34.64 -8.17
CA ILE A 696 11.10 33.89 -8.41
C ILE A 696 11.28 32.46 -7.90
N ALA A 697 10.51 32.11 -6.87
CA ALA A 697 10.38 30.76 -6.34
C ALA A 697 9.12 30.10 -6.93
N TYR A 698 9.24 28.86 -7.41
CA TYR A 698 8.18 28.19 -8.14
C TYR A 698 8.33 26.67 -8.04
N ASP A 699 7.30 25.92 -8.40
CA ASP A 699 7.42 24.49 -8.69
C ASP A 699 7.57 24.28 -10.19
N ASP A 700 8.42 23.32 -10.59
CA ASP A 700 8.57 22.86 -11.97
C ASP A 700 8.24 21.37 -12.10
N GLU A 701 8.38 20.81 -13.30
CA GLU A 701 8.15 19.38 -13.54
C GLU A 701 9.03 18.48 -12.66
N GLN A 702 10.22 18.93 -12.28
CA GLN A 702 11.15 18.17 -11.45
C GLN A 702 10.67 18.15 -9.99
N SER A 703 10.34 19.31 -9.40
CA SER A 703 9.84 19.36 -8.03
C SER A 703 8.46 18.70 -7.90
N ALA A 704 7.59 18.84 -8.90
CA ALA A 704 6.31 18.15 -8.96
C ALA A 704 6.47 16.62 -8.99
N ARG A 705 7.42 16.10 -9.77
CA ARG A 705 7.75 14.67 -9.82
C ARG A 705 8.31 14.14 -8.50
N ILE A 706 9.17 14.91 -7.84
CA ILE A 706 9.71 14.58 -6.50
C ILE A 706 8.56 14.46 -5.51
N LYS A 707 7.68 15.47 -5.45
CA LYS A 707 6.50 15.49 -4.58
C LYS A 707 5.60 14.28 -4.85
N ALA A 708 5.30 13.98 -6.11
CA ALA A 708 4.44 12.86 -6.48
C ALA A 708 5.03 11.48 -6.15
N SER A 709 6.32 11.31 -6.40
CA SER A 709 7.02 10.06 -6.07
C SER A 709 7.10 9.87 -4.56
N TRP A 710 7.39 10.93 -3.81
CA TRP A 710 7.39 10.92 -2.35
C TRP A 710 6.00 10.63 -1.79
N THR A 711 4.94 11.23 -2.33
CA THR A 711 3.55 10.96 -1.93
C THR A 711 3.21 9.47 -2.07
N SER A 712 3.61 8.86 -3.20
CA SER A 712 3.36 7.45 -3.50
C SER A 712 4.15 6.51 -2.58
N LEU A 713 5.44 6.81 -2.37
CA LEU A 713 6.35 6.01 -1.54
C LEU A 713 6.00 6.06 -0.05
N ASN A 714 5.38 7.14 0.41
CA ASN A 714 4.91 7.30 1.80
C ASN A 714 3.41 6.97 1.98
N HIS A 715 2.77 6.44 0.94
CA HIS A 715 1.40 5.91 0.97
C HIS A 715 0.32 6.92 1.38
N TYR A 716 0.48 8.18 1.01
CA TYR A 716 -0.55 9.19 1.25
C TYR A 716 -1.75 9.03 0.31
N GLY A 717 -2.90 9.59 0.70
CA GLY A 717 -4.18 9.43 0.04
C GLY A 717 -4.24 9.96 -1.39
N GLY A 718 -3.35 10.88 -1.74
CA GLY A 718 -3.23 11.40 -3.09
C GLY A 718 -2.59 12.78 -3.16
N MET A 719 -2.86 13.49 -4.26
CA MET A 719 -2.29 14.81 -4.51
C MET A 719 -3.33 15.85 -4.90
N ALA A 720 -3.09 17.10 -4.49
CA ALA A 720 -3.83 18.26 -4.96
C ALA A 720 -2.91 19.18 -5.76
N ILE A 721 -3.39 19.67 -6.91
CA ILE A 721 -2.68 20.64 -7.74
C ILE A 721 -3.42 21.96 -7.65
N TYR A 722 -2.77 22.96 -7.07
CA TYR A 722 -3.31 24.30 -6.90
C TYR A 722 -3.01 25.19 -8.10
N GLY A 723 -4.04 25.92 -8.54
CA GLY A 723 -3.88 26.93 -9.57
C GLY A 723 -3.68 26.34 -10.96
N ILE A 724 -4.49 25.35 -11.33
CA ILE A 724 -4.45 24.71 -12.66
C ILE A 724 -4.54 25.74 -13.80
N GLU A 725 -5.25 26.85 -13.59
CA GLU A 725 -5.31 27.96 -14.55
C GLU A 725 -3.96 28.67 -14.80
N MET A 726 -2.97 28.46 -13.93
CA MET A 726 -1.59 28.99 -14.00
C MET A 726 -0.60 27.98 -14.61
N ASP A 727 -1.02 26.73 -14.83
CA ASP A 727 -0.17 25.63 -15.32
C ASP A 727 -0.08 25.59 -16.85
N ASN A 728 0.18 26.72 -17.50
CA ASN A 728 0.31 26.80 -18.96
C ASN A 728 -0.82 26.08 -19.74
N PRO A 729 -2.11 26.36 -19.50
CA PRO A 729 -3.23 25.55 -19.99
C PRO A 729 -3.34 25.43 -21.52
N ARG A 730 -2.72 26.35 -22.28
CA ARG A 730 -2.73 26.33 -23.76
C ARG A 730 -1.43 25.82 -24.39
N GLY A 731 -0.45 25.40 -23.59
CA GLY A 731 0.83 24.92 -24.13
C GLY A 731 1.60 26.01 -24.87
N GLU A 732 1.59 27.25 -24.37
CA GLU A 732 2.18 28.41 -25.05
C GLU A 732 3.70 28.46 -24.85
N CYS A 733 4.16 28.14 -23.64
CA CYS A 733 5.58 28.07 -23.33
C CYS A 733 5.85 26.92 -22.35
N PRO A 734 6.58 25.86 -22.78
CA PRO A 734 7.04 25.58 -24.15
C PRO A 734 5.87 25.20 -25.08
N HIS A 735 6.04 25.43 -26.39
CA HIS A 735 5.00 25.19 -27.40
C HIS A 735 4.50 23.73 -27.38
N ASP A 736 3.20 23.52 -27.53
CA ASP A 736 2.49 22.23 -27.53
C ASP A 736 2.63 21.39 -26.24
N ARG A 737 2.88 22.01 -25.10
CA ARG A 737 2.95 21.31 -23.80
C ARG A 737 2.04 21.94 -22.74
N PRO A 738 0.73 21.68 -22.80
CA PRO A 738 -0.20 22.15 -21.78
C PRO A 738 -0.01 21.39 -20.46
N TYR A 739 -0.25 22.07 -19.34
CA TYR A 739 -0.27 21.49 -17.99
C TYR A 739 0.99 20.69 -17.59
N PRO A 740 2.21 21.27 -17.69
CA PRO A 740 3.45 20.57 -17.36
C PRO A 740 3.50 20.06 -15.91
N ILE A 741 3.00 20.82 -14.93
CA ILE A 741 2.98 20.38 -13.51
C ILE A 741 2.02 19.21 -13.33
N LEU A 742 0.80 19.31 -13.87
CA LEU A 742 -0.17 18.21 -13.83
C LEU A 742 0.37 16.97 -14.53
N HIS A 743 1.03 17.11 -15.68
CA HIS A 743 1.62 15.98 -16.40
C HIS A 743 2.74 15.31 -15.60
N ALA A 744 3.60 16.10 -14.94
CA ALA A 744 4.63 15.56 -14.05
C ALA A 744 4.03 14.78 -12.87
N VAL A 745 2.94 15.27 -12.29
CA VAL A 745 2.18 14.56 -11.25
C VAL A 745 1.52 13.29 -11.81
N ASP A 746 0.82 13.39 -12.93
CA ASP A 746 0.11 12.26 -13.54
C ASP A 746 1.06 11.09 -13.87
N THR A 747 2.23 11.40 -14.41
CA THR A 747 3.24 10.40 -14.78
C THR A 747 3.98 9.79 -13.60
N ALA A 748 4.06 10.48 -12.46
CA ALA A 748 4.85 10.05 -11.29
C ALA A 748 4.02 9.71 -10.04
N HIS A 749 2.72 9.95 -10.04
CA HIS A 749 1.86 9.51 -8.94
C HIS A 749 1.43 8.06 -9.21
N ILE A 750 1.72 7.16 -8.26
CA ILE A 750 1.41 5.73 -8.30
C ILE A 750 0.53 5.38 -7.10
N CYS A 751 -0.65 4.84 -7.37
CA CYS A 751 -1.67 4.63 -6.35
C CYS A 751 -1.76 3.18 -5.91
N LYS A 752 -2.43 2.95 -4.77
CA LYS A 752 -2.63 1.59 -4.23
C LYS A 752 -3.57 0.75 -5.10
N GLN A 753 -4.61 1.36 -5.68
CA GLN A 753 -5.57 0.65 -6.53
C GLN A 753 -4.97 0.36 -7.90
N CYS A 754 -5.16 -0.86 -8.37
CA CYS A 754 -4.64 -1.34 -9.64
C CYS A 754 -5.71 -1.37 -10.72
N PRO A 755 -5.32 -1.21 -12.00
CA PRO A 755 -6.24 -1.46 -13.10
C PRO A 755 -6.71 -2.91 -13.07
N LEU A 756 -7.99 -3.16 -13.33
CA LEU A 756 -8.54 -4.49 -13.55
C LEU A 756 -7.86 -5.14 -14.77
N LEU A 757 -7.00 -6.15 -14.57
CA LEU A 757 -6.25 -6.81 -15.64
C LEU A 757 -6.79 -8.20 -15.92
N ARG A 758 -7.63 -8.36 -16.94
CA ARG A 758 -8.27 -9.65 -17.21
C ARG A 758 -7.27 -10.74 -17.65
N PRO A 759 -7.27 -11.93 -17.04
CA PRO A 759 -6.50 -13.06 -17.55
C PRO A 759 -7.08 -13.45 -18.91
N THR A 760 -6.19 -13.64 -19.88
CA THR A 760 -6.59 -14.03 -21.24
C THR A 760 -6.64 -15.55 -21.42
N SER A 761 -5.95 -16.31 -20.55
CA SER A 761 -5.99 -17.77 -20.48
C SER A 761 -5.24 -18.28 -19.24
N SER A 762 -5.34 -19.58 -18.91
CA SER A 762 -4.53 -20.22 -17.86
C SER A 762 -3.01 -20.19 -18.13
N CYS A 763 -2.60 -19.96 -19.38
CA CYS A 763 -1.21 -19.94 -19.80
C CYS A 763 -0.60 -18.54 -19.82
N ASN A 764 -1.43 -17.49 -19.74
CA ASN A 764 -0.97 -16.12 -19.81
C ASN A 764 -1.58 -15.33 -18.64
N PRO A 765 -0.90 -15.31 -17.48
CA PRO A 765 -1.36 -14.52 -16.35
C PRO A 765 -1.39 -13.03 -16.74
N PRO A 766 -2.25 -12.23 -16.09
CA PRO A 766 -2.41 -10.81 -16.44
C PRO A 766 -1.11 -10.01 -16.27
N ILE A 767 -0.24 -10.45 -15.36
CA ILE A 767 1.12 -9.95 -15.15
C ILE A 767 2.05 -11.14 -14.99
N LYS A 768 3.18 -11.13 -15.70
CA LYS A 768 4.26 -12.12 -15.52
C LYS A 768 5.21 -11.68 -14.39
N ILE A 769 5.61 -12.63 -13.55
CA ILE A 769 6.75 -12.52 -12.64
C ILE A 769 7.80 -13.53 -13.10
N ALA A 770 8.84 -13.05 -13.78
CA ALA A 770 9.97 -13.86 -14.20
C ALA A 770 11.05 -13.82 -13.11
N CYS A 771 11.46 -14.97 -12.60
CA CYS A 771 12.47 -15.04 -11.54
C CYS A 771 13.77 -15.58 -12.11
N SER A 772 14.78 -14.74 -12.27
CA SER A 772 16.09 -15.22 -12.72
C SER A 772 16.81 -15.97 -11.62
N TYR A 773 17.31 -17.16 -11.94
CA TYR A 773 18.10 -18.00 -11.07
C TYR A 773 19.47 -18.26 -11.71
N ARG A 774 20.52 -17.73 -11.10
CA ARG A 774 21.90 -17.97 -11.52
C ARG A 774 22.35 -19.32 -11.02
N LEU A 775 22.92 -20.16 -11.89
CA LEU A 775 23.50 -21.43 -11.45
C LEU A 775 24.71 -21.15 -10.55
N PRO A 776 24.77 -21.74 -9.34
CA PRO A 776 25.91 -21.56 -8.46
C PRO A 776 27.20 -22.12 -9.06
N ASP A 777 28.29 -21.36 -8.88
CA ASP A 777 29.63 -21.70 -9.38
C ASP A 777 30.59 -22.11 -8.25
N GLU A 778 31.84 -22.39 -8.61
CA GLU A 778 32.84 -22.86 -7.65
C GLU A 778 33.19 -21.85 -6.54
N ASN A 779 33.05 -20.55 -6.82
CA ASN A 779 33.44 -19.46 -5.93
C ASN A 779 32.34 -19.07 -4.94
N ASP A 780 31.11 -19.56 -5.12
CA ASP A 780 29.99 -19.29 -4.23
C ASP A 780 30.15 -19.99 -2.87
N LYS A 781 30.43 -19.20 -1.82
CA LYS A 781 30.55 -19.71 -0.43
C LYS A 781 29.22 -20.13 0.18
N ASP A 782 28.14 -19.44 -0.16
CA ASP A 782 26.78 -19.66 0.36
C ASP A 782 25.78 -19.57 -0.80
N PRO A 783 25.64 -20.64 -1.61
CA PRO A 783 24.83 -20.61 -2.83
C PRO A 783 23.36 -20.89 -2.57
N LEU A 784 22.48 -20.18 -3.27
CA LEU A 784 21.06 -20.53 -3.36
C LEU A 784 20.91 -21.89 -4.06
N ARG A 785 20.49 -22.89 -3.29
CA ARG A 785 20.30 -24.25 -3.80
C ARG A 785 18.99 -24.35 -4.60
N PRO A 786 18.93 -25.18 -5.67
CA PRO A 786 17.72 -25.37 -6.48
C PRO A 786 16.46 -25.72 -5.68
N GLN A 787 16.59 -26.45 -4.57
CA GLN A 787 15.47 -26.86 -3.71
C GLN A 787 14.83 -25.69 -2.94
N SER A 788 15.55 -24.58 -2.80
CA SER A 788 15.13 -23.42 -2.00
C SER A 788 14.47 -22.32 -2.84
N ILE A 789 14.33 -22.52 -4.15
CA ILE A 789 13.70 -21.54 -5.05
C ILE A 789 12.19 -21.48 -4.74
N PRO A 790 11.62 -20.27 -4.52
CA PRO A 790 10.21 -20.09 -4.20
C PRO A 790 9.34 -20.10 -5.48
N PHE A 791 9.21 -21.27 -6.11
CA PHE A 791 8.49 -21.44 -7.38
C PHE A 791 7.02 -21.01 -7.33
N ASP A 792 6.39 -21.03 -6.16
CA ASP A 792 5.03 -20.56 -5.94
C ASP A 792 4.87 -19.03 -6.16
N LYS A 793 5.94 -18.26 -5.92
CA LYS A 793 5.97 -16.80 -6.08
C LYS A 793 6.32 -16.32 -7.49
N CYS A 794 6.74 -17.23 -8.37
CA CYS A 794 7.14 -16.93 -9.75
C CYS A 794 6.09 -17.44 -10.76
N THR A 795 5.91 -16.74 -11.88
CA THR A 795 5.15 -17.27 -13.02
C THR A 795 6.04 -18.17 -13.89
N GLU A 796 7.32 -17.81 -14.00
CA GLU A 796 8.36 -18.59 -14.68
C GLU A 796 9.70 -18.37 -13.98
N VAL A 797 10.60 -19.36 -14.09
CA VAL A 797 11.96 -19.26 -13.57
C VAL A 797 12.92 -19.26 -14.74
N VAL A 798 13.71 -18.20 -14.87
CA VAL A 798 14.71 -18.03 -15.92
C VAL A 798 16.05 -18.51 -15.40
N VAL A 799 16.52 -19.66 -15.87
CA VAL A 799 17.83 -20.22 -15.51
C VAL A 799 18.88 -19.51 -16.34
N GLU A 800 19.72 -18.75 -15.66
CA GLU A 800 20.75 -17.94 -16.29
C GLU A 800 21.97 -18.80 -16.70
N GLU A 801 22.73 -18.31 -17.68
CA GLU A 801 24.11 -18.71 -17.98
C GLU A 801 24.33 -20.00 -18.79
N ALA A 802 23.42 -20.33 -19.71
CA ALA A 802 23.81 -21.13 -20.86
C ALA A 802 24.62 -20.23 -21.83
N ILE A 803 25.82 -20.66 -22.21
CA ILE A 803 26.75 -19.91 -23.06
C ILE A 803 26.77 -20.56 -24.44
N LEU A 804 26.32 -19.84 -25.46
CA LEU A 804 26.53 -20.22 -26.85
C LEU A 804 27.89 -19.68 -27.29
N ASP A 805 28.85 -20.57 -27.51
CA ASP A 805 30.21 -20.19 -27.93
C ASP A 805 30.36 -20.07 -29.45
N GLU A 806 31.54 -19.71 -29.92
CA GLU A 806 31.85 -19.55 -31.34
C GLU A 806 31.82 -20.85 -32.17
N ASN A 807 31.77 -22.02 -31.52
CA ASN A 807 31.73 -23.34 -32.15
C ASN A 807 30.30 -23.90 -32.25
N ASN A 808 29.28 -23.08 -31.94
CA ASN A 808 27.87 -23.51 -31.88
C ASN A 808 27.63 -24.61 -30.83
N GLU A 809 28.38 -24.57 -29.73
CA GLU A 809 28.16 -25.43 -28.57
C GLU A 809 27.55 -24.63 -27.41
N LEU A 810 26.65 -25.28 -26.66
CA LEU A 810 25.99 -24.72 -25.49
C LEU A 810 26.66 -25.28 -24.23
N ASN A 811 27.39 -24.41 -23.55
CA ASN A 811 28.20 -24.76 -22.39
C ASN A 811 27.73 -23.99 -21.15
N TYR A 812 27.99 -24.57 -19.98
CA TYR A 812 27.89 -23.87 -18.70
C TYR A 812 29.27 -23.40 -18.25
N ARG A 813 29.31 -22.47 -17.29
CA ARG A 813 30.57 -21.88 -16.81
C ARG A 813 31.54 -22.92 -16.24
N ASP A 814 31.03 -23.94 -15.55
CA ASP A 814 31.83 -25.01 -14.96
C ASP A 814 31.02 -26.32 -14.74
N GLY A 815 31.70 -27.34 -14.20
CA GLY A 815 31.09 -28.62 -13.88
C GLY A 815 30.06 -28.57 -12.74
N ARG A 816 30.19 -27.61 -11.81
CA ARG A 816 29.25 -27.42 -10.69
C ARG A 816 27.93 -26.83 -11.17
N ALA A 817 27.96 -25.83 -12.04
CA ALA A 817 26.78 -25.28 -12.71
C ALA A 817 26.04 -26.39 -13.47
N THR A 818 26.79 -27.25 -14.18
CA THR A 818 26.22 -28.42 -14.88
C THR A 818 25.56 -29.41 -13.91
N ALA A 819 26.14 -29.67 -12.75
CA ALA A 819 25.57 -30.55 -11.72
C ALA A 819 24.33 -29.93 -11.05
N ASN A 820 24.35 -28.64 -10.77
CA ASN A 820 23.20 -27.89 -10.24
C ASN A 820 22.04 -27.87 -11.23
N MET A 821 22.33 -27.72 -12.52
CA MET A 821 21.34 -27.81 -13.59
C MET A 821 20.66 -29.19 -13.59
N LYS A 822 21.44 -30.28 -13.52
CA LYS A 822 20.88 -31.65 -13.42
C LYS A 822 20.03 -31.84 -12.15
N THR A 823 20.38 -31.17 -11.06
CA THR A 823 19.62 -31.19 -9.81
C THR A 823 18.29 -30.45 -9.97
N LEU A 824 18.31 -29.27 -10.59
CA LEU A 824 17.12 -28.49 -10.91
C LEU A 824 16.14 -29.28 -11.78
N MET A 825 16.63 -30.02 -12.78
CA MET A 825 15.79 -30.91 -13.61
C MET A 825 15.01 -31.93 -12.79
N ARG A 826 15.62 -32.51 -11.75
CA ARG A 826 14.93 -33.50 -10.89
C ARG A 826 13.80 -32.88 -10.08
N LEU A 827 13.80 -31.55 -9.92
CA LEU A 827 12.77 -30.80 -9.23
C LEU A 827 11.64 -30.36 -10.17
N VAL A 828 11.85 -30.39 -11.49
CA VAL A 828 10.84 -29.99 -12.52
C VAL A 828 9.48 -30.68 -12.35
N PRO A 829 9.39 -31.99 -12.04
CA PRO A 829 8.09 -32.64 -11.80
C PRO A 829 7.30 -32.05 -10.62
N ARG A 830 7.96 -31.33 -9.69
CA ARG A 830 7.32 -30.67 -8.54
C ARG A 830 6.85 -29.23 -8.85
N LEU A 831 7.15 -28.70 -10.03
CA LEU A 831 6.86 -27.30 -10.41
C LEU A 831 5.43 -27.05 -10.94
N GLY A 832 4.67 -28.11 -11.24
CA GLY A 832 3.37 -27.98 -11.90
C GLY A 832 3.50 -27.41 -13.32
N LYS A 833 2.47 -26.70 -13.80
CA LYS A 833 2.44 -26.07 -15.15
C LYS A 833 3.38 -24.86 -15.30
N LYS A 834 4.15 -24.49 -14.27
CA LYS A 834 5.01 -23.30 -14.28
C LYS A 834 6.31 -23.59 -15.01
N GLY A 835 6.69 -22.67 -15.91
CA GLY A 835 7.74 -22.89 -16.89
C GLY A 835 9.16 -22.61 -16.40
N LEU A 836 10.10 -23.46 -16.82
CA LEU A 836 11.54 -23.23 -16.68
C LEU A 836 12.06 -22.70 -18.02
N ILE A 837 12.69 -21.53 -18.02
CA ILE A 837 13.22 -20.87 -19.23
C ILE A 837 14.74 -20.92 -19.21
N SER A 838 15.37 -21.32 -20.31
CA SER A 838 16.83 -21.23 -20.43
C SER A 838 17.23 -19.87 -20.98
N SER A 839 18.00 -19.07 -20.24
CA SER A 839 18.63 -17.88 -20.78
C SER A 839 19.96 -18.23 -21.46
N VAL A 840 20.03 -17.99 -22.77
CA VAL A 840 21.19 -18.27 -23.61
C VAL A 840 21.92 -16.98 -23.94
N ARG A 841 23.12 -16.83 -23.41
CA ARG A 841 24.02 -15.72 -23.71
C ARG A 841 24.92 -16.08 -24.90
N CYS A 842 24.89 -15.26 -25.94
CA CYS A 842 25.86 -15.37 -27.03
C CYS A 842 27.24 -14.95 -26.51
N GLN A 843 28.31 -15.72 -26.75
CA GLN A 843 29.68 -15.33 -26.37
C GLN A 843 30.61 -15.53 -27.56
N MET A 844 30.59 -14.57 -28.47
CA MET A 844 31.41 -14.57 -29.68
C MET A 844 31.53 -13.15 -30.26
N SER A 845 32.31 -12.99 -31.33
CA SER A 845 32.39 -11.73 -32.07
C SER A 845 31.21 -11.56 -33.03
N LYS A 846 30.88 -10.30 -33.41
CA LYS A 846 29.84 -9.99 -34.40
C LYS A 846 29.99 -10.77 -35.72
N PRO A 847 31.18 -10.81 -36.36
CA PRO A 847 31.35 -11.57 -37.61
C PRO A 847 31.08 -13.06 -37.43
N LYS A 848 31.49 -13.63 -36.29
CA LYS A 848 31.32 -15.04 -36.01
C LYS A 848 29.86 -15.40 -35.76
N PHE A 849 29.13 -14.53 -35.08
CA PHE A 849 27.69 -14.68 -34.94
C PHE A 849 26.97 -14.57 -36.29
N THR A 850 27.36 -13.63 -37.15
CA THR A 850 26.81 -13.54 -38.51
C THR A 850 27.03 -14.82 -39.30
N GLN A 851 28.25 -15.39 -39.28
CA GLN A 851 28.54 -16.68 -39.91
C GLN A 851 27.64 -17.81 -39.36
N MET A 852 27.42 -17.83 -38.04
CA MET A 852 26.53 -18.81 -37.40
C MET A 852 25.07 -18.64 -37.84
N LEU A 853 24.60 -17.41 -38.03
CA LEU A 853 23.26 -17.11 -38.53
C LEU A 853 23.07 -17.54 -40.00
N GLU A 854 24.13 -17.61 -40.82
CA GLU A 854 24.07 -18.21 -42.16
C GLU A 854 23.74 -19.71 -42.07
N GLN A 855 24.19 -20.37 -41.00
CA GLN A 855 23.96 -21.79 -40.69
C GLN A 855 22.81 -21.99 -39.69
N ARG A 856 21.80 -21.10 -39.68
CA ARG A 856 20.74 -21.06 -38.66
C ARG A 856 20.04 -22.39 -38.37
N THR A 857 19.86 -23.27 -39.35
CA THR A 857 19.19 -24.57 -39.14
C THR A 857 19.95 -25.45 -38.15
N GLN A 858 21.29 -25.42 -38.18
CA GLN A 858 22.11 -26.16 -37.20
C GLN A 858 21.98 -25.54 -35.81
N LEU A 859 22.02 -24.20 -35.72
CA LEU A 859 21.83 -23.48 -34.47
C LEU A 859 20.45 -23.77 -33.85
N ILE A 860 19.37 -23.71 -34.64
CA ILE A 860 18.01 -24.02 -34.19
C ILE A 860 17.93 -25.45 -33.65
N SER A 861 18.47 -26.43 -34.38
CA SER A 861 18.50 -27.82 -33.93
C SER A 861 19.23 -27.98 -32.58
N ARG A 862 20.35 -27.26 -32.38
CA ARG A 862 21.09 -27.25 -31.11
C ARG A 862 20.30 -26.62 -29.97
N LEU A 863 19.67 -25.47 -30.20
CA LEU A 863 18.84 -24.79 -29.21
C LEU A 863 17.63 -25.64 -28.80
N ILE A 864 16.94 -26.26 -29.77
CA ILE A 864 15.81 -27.16 -29.49
C ILE A 864 16.27 -28.37 -28.68
N LYS A 865 17.37 -29.01 -29.10
CA LYS A 865 17.95 -30.15 -28.38
C LYS A 865 18.29 -29.79 -26.94
N HIS A 866 18.81 -28.59 -26.69
CA HIS A 866 19.07 -28.09 -25.34
C HIS A 866 17.79 -27.90 -24.53
N VAL A 867 16.78 -27.24 -25.10
CA VAL A 867 15.48 -27.05 -24.47
C VAL A 867 14.86 -28.40 -24.09
N ASP A 868 14.86 -29.37 -25.00
CA ASP A 868 14.29 -30.71 -24.79
C ASP A 868 15.10 -31.55 -23.80
N ALA A 869 16.43 -31.55 -23.90
CA ALA A 869 17.30 -32.36 -23.04
C ALA A 869 17.16 -32.00 -21.56
N PHE A 870 16.87 -30.73 -21.27
CA PHE A 870 16.72 -30.22 -19.91
C PHE A 870 15.26 -29.98 -19.48
N GLY A 871 14.29 -30.28 -20.35
CA GLY A 871 12.87 -30.10 -20.06
C GLY A 871 12.46 -28.63 -19.86
N PHE A 872 13.16 -27.69 -20.51
CA PHE A 872 12.80 -26.29 -20.48
C PHE A 872 11.49 -26.08 -21.25
N THR A 873 10.64 -25.18 -20.75
CA THR A 873 9.39 -24.76 -21.39
C THR A 873 9.59 -23.53 -22.27
N GLY A 874 10.82 -23.05 -22.43
CA GLY A 874 11.12 -21.92 -23.28
C GLY A 874 12.59 -21.49 -23.25
N ILE A 875 12.88 -20.47 -24.04
CA ILE A 875 14.23 -19.94 -24.24
C ILE A 875 14.21 -18.41 -24.26
N GLU A 876 15.16 -17.81 -23.56
CA GLU A 876 15.45 -16.38 -23.63
C GLU A 876 16.80 -16.19 -24.33
N LEU A 877 16.87 -15.28 -25.30
CA LEU A 877 18.12 -14.96 -26.01
C LEU A 877 18.72 -13.65 -25.50
N LYS A 878 19.97 -13.70 -25.04
CA LYS A 878 20.79 -12.54 -24.65
C LYS A 878 21.99 -12.39 -25.58
N CYS A 879 21.76 -11.74 -26.73
CA CYS A 879 22.72 -11.61 -27.83
C CYS A 879 22.91 -10.16 -28.31
N ASP A 880 22.50 -9.19 -27.49
CA ASP A 880 22.53 -7.75 -27.77
C ASP A 880 23.89 -7.24 -28.31
N HIS A 881 25.00 -7.61 -27.69
CA HIS A 881 26.34 -7.13 -28.08
C HIS A 881 26.84 -7.67 -29.42
N VAL A 882 26.29 -8.80 -29.91
CA VAL A 882 26.64 -9.38 -31.23
C VAL A 882 25.69 -8.96 -32.36
N LEU A 883 24.60 -8.26 -32.04
CA LEU A 883 23.63 -7.81 -33.02
C LEU A 883 24.02 -6.44 -33.62
N SER A 884 23.67 -6.25 -34.90
CA SER A 884 23.85 -5.02 -35.66
C SER A 884 22.79 -4.89 -36.75
N ALA A 885 22.77 -3.75 -37.44
CA ALA A 885 21.92 -3.57 -38.62
C ALA A 885 22.21 -4.62 -39.72
N ASP A 886 23.46 -5.09 -39.82
CA ASP A 886 23.91 -6.02 -40.87
C ASP A 886 23.31 -7.42 -40.69
N ASN A 887 23.23 -7.91 -39.45
CA ASN A 887 22.72 -9.24 -39.15
C ASN A 887 21.28 -9.26 -38.61
N LYS A 888 20.65 -8.09 -38.44
CA LYS A 888 19.24 -7.92 -38.01
C LYS A 888 18.27 -8.87 -38.72
N ARG A 889 18.30 -8.91 -40.05
CA ARG A 889 17.38 -9.76 -40.85
C ARG A 889 17.61 -11.25 -40.61
N MET A 890 18.87 -11.66 -40.47
CA MET A 890 19.23 -13.06 -40.26
C MET A 890 18.83 -13.52 -38.86
N PHE A 891 19.03 -12.67 -37.84
CA PHE A 891 18.55 -12.93 -36.49
C PHE A 891 17.02 -12.99 -36.43
N THR A 892 16.32 -12.12 -37.15
CA THR A 892 14.86 -12.17 -37.27
C THR A 892 14.38 -13.51 -37.82
N ASN A 893 15.04 -14.01 -38.87
CA ASN A 893 14.73 -15.33 -39.45
C ASN A 893 15.03 -16.46 -38.45
N LEU A 894 16.15 -16.40 -37.72
CA LEU A 894 16.48 -17.37 -36.67
C LEU A 894 15.35 -17.44 -35.63
N VAL A 895 14.93 -16.31 -35.08
CA VAL A 895 13.94 -16.26 -34.00
C VAL A 895 12.56 -16.75 -34.49
N ASN A 896 12.13 -16.33 -35.67
CA ASN A 896 10.86 -16.77 -36.25
C ASN A 896 10.85 -18.28 -36.52
N GLU A 897 11.93 -18.83 -37.09
CA GLU A 897 12.04 -20.26 -37.40
C GLU A 897 12.19 -21.11 -36.13
N LEU A 898 12.97 -20.65 -35.14
CA LEU A 898 13.05 -21.26 -33.81
C LEU A 898 11.66 -21.29 -33.14
N SER A 899 10.91 -20.19 -33.24
CA SER A 899 9.56 -20.10 -32.69
C SER A 899 8.57 -21.06 -33.33
N ALA A 900 8.59 -21.15 -34.66
CA ALA A 900 7.76 -22.11 -35.37
C ALA A 900 8.10 -23.55 -34.97
N GLN A 901 9.40 -23.91 -34.92
CA GLN A 901 9.82 -25.27 -34.62
C GLN A 901 9.59 -25.68 -33.16
N LEU A 902 9.85 -24.79 -32.19
CA LEU A 902 9.58 -25.07 -30.77
C LEU A 902 8.09 -25.31 -30.50
N ASN A 903 7.20 -24.75 -31.32
CA ASN A 903 5.75 -24.86 -31.16
C ASN A 903 5.08 -25.82 -32.16
N ALA A 904 5.82 -26.43 -33.09
CA ALA A 904 5.26 -27.32 -34.12
C ALA A 904 4.68 -28.63 -33.58
N ALA A 905 5.09 -29.07 -32.38
CA ALA A 905 4.64 -30.32 -31.75
C ALA A 905 3.46 -30.15 -30.78
N ASN A 906 2.96 -28.93 -30.55
CA ASN A 906 1.82 -28.68 -29.67
C ASN A 906 0.50 -29.00 -30.42
N THR A 907 0.10 -30.26 -30.40
CA THR A 907 -1.25 -30.69 -30.81
C THR A 907 -2.22 -30.64 -29.61
N GLU A 908 -3.48 -30.33 -29.90
CA GLU A 908 -4.51 -29.83 -29.00
C GLU A 908 -4.81 -30.70 -27.77
N ALA A 909 -4.67 -30.07 -26.58
CA ALA A 909 -5.41 -30.21 -25.33
C ALA A 909 -4.45 -30.05 -24.12
N GLN A 910 -4.49 -28.89 -23.45
CA GLN A 910 -3.83 -28.57 -22.17
C GLN A 910 -2.31 -28.25 -22.10
N ASN A 911 -1.55 -28.10 -23.20
CA ASN A 911 -0.16 -27.62 -23.15
C ASN A 911 0.00 -26.15 -23.59
N CYS A 912 0.60 -25.30 -22.74
CA CYS A 912 0.94 -23.92 -23.07
C CYS A 912 2.03 -23.85 -24.18
N PRO A 913 2.04 -22.82 -25.04
CA PRO A 913 3.13 -22.61 -25.99
C PRO A 913 4.46 -22.41 -25.27
N ARG A 914 5.56 -22.80 -25.92
CA ARG A 914 6.90 -22.63 -25.34
C ARG A 914 7.29 -21.16 -25.39
N THR A 915 7.70 -20.61 -24.25
CA THR A 915 8.08 -19.19 -24.11
C THR A 915 9.31 -18.90 -24.97
N ILE A 916 9.25 -17.78 -25.70
CA ILE A 916 10.40 -17.23 -26.41
C ILE A 916 10.45 -15.75 -26.09
N SER A 917 11.61 -15.32 -25.60
CA SER A 917 11.88 -13.94 -25.24
C SER A 917 13.29 -13.51 -25.65
N VAL A 918 13.49 -12.20 -25.72
CA VAL A 918 14.79 -11.59 -25.98
C VAL A 918 15.04 -10.58 -24.87
N ARG A 919 16.22 -10.65 -24.25
CA ARG A 919 16.66 -9.66 -23.26
C ARG A 919 17.46 -8.57 -23.93
N ILE A 920 17.04 -7.32 -23.73
CA ILE A 920 17.60 -6.14 -24.35
C ILE A 920 17.94 -5.11 -23.27
N PRO A 921 19.18 -4.60 -23.24
CA PRO A 921 19.57 -3.60 -22.26
C PRO A 921 18.94 -2.22 -22.56
N ALA A 922 18.71 -1.43 -21.51
CA ALA A 922 18.06 -0.13 -21.63
C ALA A 922 18.82 0.90 -22.50
N TRP A 923 20.13 0.75 -22.67
CA TRP A 923 20.93 1.64 -23.52
C TRP A 923 20.89 1.29 -25.01
N GLN A 924 20.12 0.28 -25.43
CA GLN A 924 19.85 0.02 -26.83
C GLN A 924 18.94 1.13 -27.40
N ARG A 925 19.57 2.22 -27.85
CA ARG A 925 18.88 3.33 -28.52
C ARG A 925 18.43 2.92 -29.92
N ARG A 926 17.27 3.44 -30.35
CA ARG A 926 16.66 3.16 -31.66
C ARG A 926 16.55 1.65 -31.91
N LEU A 927 15.65 1.00 -31.18
CA LEU A 927 15.44 -0.44 -31.18
C LEU A 927 15.29 -0.98 -32.61
N ARG A 928 14.60 -0.23 -33.48
CA ARG A 928 14.39 -0.55 -34.89
C ARG A 928 15.66 -0.71 -35.73
N ASN A 929 16.80 -0.16 -35.28
CA ASN A 929 18.05 -0.24 -36.04
C ASN A 929 18.70 -1.63 -35.90
N VAL A 930 18.51 -2.29 -34.76
CA VAL A 930 19.15 -3.57 -34.43
C VAL A 930 18.16 -4.73 -34.47
N TYR A 931 16.89 -4.47 -34.20
CA TYR A 931 15.83 -5.49 -34.15
C TYR A 931 14.70 -5.22 -35.14
N ASP A 932 14.04 -6.28 -35.57
CA ASP A 932 12.75 -6.19 -36.26
C ASP A 932 11.62 -6.08 -35.22
N ILE A 933 10.86 -4.98 -35.28
CA ILE A 933 9.83 -4.67 -34.28
C ILE A 933 8.62 -5.60 -34.40
N SER A 934 8.31 -6.09 -35.60
CA SER A 934 7.22 -7.05 -35.81
C SER A 934 7.57 -8.38 -35.16
N MET A 935 8.82 -8.84 -35.31
CA MET A 935 9.33 -10.03 -34.63
C MET A 935 9.28 -9.85 -33.11
N LEU A 936 9.78 -8.74 -32.57
CA LEU A 936 9.74 -8.49 -31.13
C LEU A 936 8.30 -8.50 -30.57
N ASN A 937 7.35 -7.91 -31.30
CA ASN A 937 5.93 -7.91 -30.93
C ASN A 937 5.24 -9.28 -31.04
N SER A 938 5.88 -10.27 -31.70
CA SER A 938 5.38 -11.65 -31.80
C SER A 938 5.90 -12.57 -30.67
N LEU A 939 6.86 -12.08 -29.87
CA LEU A 939 7.41 -12.82 -28.73
C LEU A 939 6.44 -12.85 -27.55
N HIS A 940 6.70 -13.77 -26.60
CA HIS A 940 5.92 -13.85 -25.36
C HIS A 940 6.14 -12.63 -24.46
N HIS A 941 7.35 -12.08 -24.51
CA HIS A 941 7.75 -10.78 -23.98
C HIS A 941 9.18 -10.45 -24.45
N VAL A 942 9.54 -9.18 -24.37
CA VAL A 942 10.86 -8.60 -24.53
C VAL A 942 11.30 -8.12 -23.15
N VAL A 943 12.39 -8.65 -22.64
CA VAL A 943 12.91 -8.29 -21.31
C VAL A 943 13.74 -7.02 -21.42
N LEU A 944 13.33 -5.97 -20.72
CA LEU A 944 14.07 -4.73 -20.54
C LEU A 944 15.00 -4.88 -19.34
N GLU A 945 16.30 -4.93 -19.57
CA GLU A 945 17.34 -4.97 -18.54
C GLU A 945 17.86 -3.53 -18.28
N PRO A 946 17.45 -2.87 -17.18
CA PRO A 946 17.77 -1.45 -16.96
C PRO A 946 19.17 -1.18 -16.38
N PHE A 947 19.92 -2.21 -16.01
CA PHE A 947 21.18 -2.09 -15.27
C PHE A 947 22.39 -2.01 -16.20
N GLU A 948 23.16 -0.93 -16.13
CA GLU A 948 24.37 -0.76 -16.95
C GLU A 948 25.51 -1.67 -16.49
N GLN A 949 25.99 -2.58 -17.35
CA GLN A 949 27.17 -3.42 -17.09
C GLN A 949 28.49 -2.64 -17.27
N ARG A 950 28.63 -1.48 -16.60
CA ARG A 950 29.92 -0.78 -16.57
C ARG A 950 30.91 -1.58 -15.74
N LYS A 951 32.12 -1.78 -16.27
CA LYS A 951 33.22 -2.41 -15.51
C LYS A 951 33.76 -1.48 -14.42
N SER A 952 33.74 -0.16 -14.66
CA SER A 952 34.15 0.88 -13.71
C SER A 952 33.45 2.20 -14.03
N SER A 953 33.40 3.12 -13.06
CA SER A 953 32.91 4.49 -13.24
C SER A 953 33.76 5.44 -12.40
N THR A 954 33.90 6.67 -12.88
CA THR A 954 34.63 7.76 -12.20
C THR A 954 33.71 8.67 -11.40
N SER A 955 32.40 8.42 -11.43
CA SER A 955 31.40 9.10 -10.61
C SER A 955 30.36 8.13 -10.07
N THR A 956 29.70 8.53 -8.98
CA THR A 956 28.57 7.81 -8.40
C THR A 956 27.41 7.74 -9.39
N LEU A 957 26.77 6.57 -9.46
CA LEU A 957 25.66 6.30 -10.39
C LEU A 957 24.50 5.59 -9.69
N LEU A 958 23.33 5.62 -10.33
CA LEU A 958 22.15 4.87 -9.93
C LEU A 958 21.98 3.67 -10.86
N ALA A 959 21.76 2.48 -10.30
CA ALA A 959 21.76 1.25 -11.10
C ALA A 959 20.53 1.09 -11.99
N SER A 960 19.34 1.51 -11.54
CA SER A 960 18.11 1.48 -12.37
C SER A 960 17.16 2.66 -12.10
N PRO A 961 17.52 3.87 -12.53
CA PRO A 961 16.62 5.01 -12.40
C PRO A 961 15.33 4.80 -13.21
N LEU A 962 14.17 4.95 -12.57
CA LEU A 962 12.88 4.91 -13.24
C LEU A 962 12.68 6.13 -14.14
N PHE A 963 13.04 7.30 -13.61
CA PHE A 963 13.02 8.57 -14.32
C PHE A 963 14.43 9.16 -14.43
N SER A 964 14.66 10.01 -15.43
CA SER A 964 15.99 10.55 -15.72
C SER A 964 16.45 11.64 -14.75
N THR A 965 17.75 11.66 -14.50
CA THR A 965 18.48 12.69 -13.73
C THR A 965 18.75 13.97 -14.53
N SER A 966 18.70 13.89 -15.85
CA SER A 966 18.73 15.02 -16.78
C SER A 966 18.03 14.65 -18.09
N ASP A 967 17.78 15.61 -18.97
CA ASP A 967 17.10 15.35 -20.25
C ASP A 967 17.88 14.39 -21.17
N ASN A 968 19.20 14.25 -20.97
CA ASN A 968 20.07 13.40 -21.78
C ASN A 968 20.28 12.00 -21.20
N ASP A 969 19.92 11.79 -19.93
CA ASP A 969 20.17 10.52 -19.23
C ASP A 969 19.10 9.47 -19.59
N LEU A 970 19.56 8.24 -19.77
CA LEU A 970 18.69 7.09 -19.97
C LEU A 970 18.06 6.67 -18.62
N SER A 971 16.78 6.33 -18.67
CA SER A 971 16.02 5.79 -17.55
C SER A 971 15.05 4.72 -18.06
N ILE A 972 14.46 3.94 -17.16
CA ILE A 972 13.43 2.94 -17.53
C ILE A 972 12.31 3.62 -18.33
N SER A 973 11.76 4.74 -17.82
CA SER A 973 10.65 5.45 -18.45
C SER A 973 11.02 6.03 -19.82
N SER A 974 12.19 6.66 -19.95
CA SER A 974 12.63 7.21 -21.24
C SER A 974 12.94 6.11 -22.27
N THR A 975 13.44 4.95 -21.82
CA THR A 975 13.69 3.78 -22.66
C THR A 975 12.39 3.17 -23.16
N ILE A 976 11.43 2.92 -22.27
CA ILE A 976 10.09 2.41 -22.64
C ILE A 976 9.46 3.38 -23.65
N LYS A 977 9.44 4.69 -23.37
CA LYS A 977 8.91 5.69 -24.30
C LYS A 977 9.59 5.63 -25.68
N SER A 978 10.91 5.46 -25.72
CA SER A 978 11.65 5.28 -26.98
C SER A 978 11.24 3.99 -27.72
N TRP A 979 11.13 2.86 -27.03
CA TRP A 979 10.74 1.58 -27.64
C TRP A 979 9.31 1.59 -28.16
N LEU A 980 8.39 2.23 -27.43
CA LEU A 980 7.01 2.45 -27.88
C LEU A 980 6.97 3.33 -29.13
N SER A 981 7.80 4.38 -29.20
CA SER A 981 7.90 5.24 -30.40
C SER A 981 8.46 4.51 -31.62
N ASP A 982 9.26 3.45 -31.40
CA ASP A 982 9.74 2.55 -32.46
C ASP A 982 8.67 1.50 -32.86
N GLY A 983 7.55 1.40 -32.13
CA GLY A 983 6.41 0.53 -32.44
C GLY A 983 6.31 -0.75 -31.59
N LEU A 984 7.13 -0.91 -30.55
CA LEU A 984 6.99 -2.02 -29.60
C LEU A 984 5.70 -1.85 -28.78
N LYS A 985 4.98 -2.95 -28.50
CA LYS A 985 3.76 -2.91 -27.69
C LYS A 985 4.11 -2.82 -26.21
N ARG A 986 3.32 -2.07 -25.44
CA ARG A 986 3.43 -2.01 -23.96
C ARG A 986 3.34 -3.41 -23.35
N SER A 987 2.33 -4.16 -23.78
CA SER A 987 2.05 -5.52 -23.32
C SER A 987 3.07 -6.58 -23.73
N SER A 988 4.10 -6.23 -24.50
CA SER A 988 5.24 -7.11 -24.78
C SER A 988 6.46 -6.83 -23.90
N ILE A 989 6.52 -5.73 -23.15
CA ILE A 989 7.72 -5.37 -22.36
C ILE A 989 7.64 -6.00 -20.98
N LEU A 990 8.65 -6.78 -20.56
CA LEU A 990 8.84 -7.25 -19.19
C LEU A 990 10.00 -6.47 -18.57
N LEU A 991 9.78 -5.81 -17.43
CA LEU A 991 10.79 -4.94 -16.80
C LEU A 991 11.58 -5.71 -15.73
N ASP A 992 12.89 -5.88 -15.93
CA ASP A 992 13.77 -6.49 -14.92
C ASP A 992 14.10 -5.51 -13.79
N LEU A 993 14.05 -6.00 -12.55
CA LEU A 993 14.40 -5.31 -11.32
C LEU A 993 15.54 -6.05 -10.60
N ALA A 994 16.56 -5.32 -10.15
CA ALA A 994 17.73 -5.90 -9.52
C ALA A 994 17.44 -6.18 -8.05
N THR A 995 17.88 -7.36 -7.61
CA THR A 995 17.82 -7.78 -6.20
C THR A 995 19.12 -7.49 -5.45
N TYR A 996 20.15 -7.00 -6.15
CA TYR A 996 21.47 -6.71 -5.61
C TYR A 996 21.76 -5.20 -5.51
N GLY A 997 22.70 -4.84 -4.65
CA GLY A 997 23.31 -3.52 -4.60
C GLY A 997 24.58 -3.43 -5.44
N VAL A 998 24.92 -2.20 -5.83
CA VAL A 998 26.11 -1.88 -6.63
C VAL A 998 26.94 -0.87 -5.84
N SER A 999 28.14 -1.27 -5.45
CA SER A 999 29.04 -0.49 -4.60
C SER A 999 30.21 0.13 -5.39
N GLN A 1000 30.49 1.39 -5.08
CA GLN A 1000 31.59 2.18 -5.60
C GLN A 1000 32.32 2.88 -4.45
N GLN A 1001 33.65 2.94 -4.51
CA GLN A 1001 34.44 3.66 -3.52
C GLN A 1001 34.51 5.16 -3.87
N LEU A 1002 34.11 6.03 -2.94
CA LEU A 1002 34.21 7.49 -3.10
C LEU A 1002 35.66 7.94 -3.00
N VAL A 1003 36.00 9.01 -3.74
CA VAL A 1003 37.30 9.71 -3.58
C VAL A 1003 37.36 10.42 -2.24
N SER A 1004 36.25 11.04 -1.82
CA SER A 1004 36.11 11.69 -0.52
C SER A 1004 34.81 11.27 0.15
N PRO A 1005 34.83 10.71 1.37
CA PRO A 1005 33.61 10.31 2.09
C PRO A 1005 32.62 11.45 2.35
N SER A 1006 33.10 12.70 2.38
CA SER A 1006 32.24 13.89 2.54
C SER A 1006 31.53 14.32 1.24
N MET A 1007 32.00 13.86 0.09
CA MET A 1007 31.40 14.09 -1.23
C MET A 1007 30.61 12.84 -1.60
N ASN A 1008 29.40 12.76 -1.05
CA ASN A 1008 28.57 11.57 -1.05
C ASN A 1008 27.20 11.80 -1.72
N ARG A 1009 27.18 12.61 -2.78
CA ARG A 1009 26.02 12.92 -3.62
C ARG A 1009 26.10 12.20 -4.95
N LEU A 1010 24.98 12.14 -5.64
CA LEU A 1010 24.92 11.62 -7.00
C LEU A 1010 25.78 12.49 -7.95
N GLY A 1011 26.64 11.85 -8.75
CA GLY A 1011 27.60 12.52 -9.63
C GLY A 1011 28.97 12.78 -9.00
N ASP A 1012 29.15 12.60 -7.68
CA ASP A 1012 30.44 12.81 -7.01
C ASP A 1012 31.49 11.78 -7.44
N ALA A 1013 32.76 12.16 -7.32
CA ALA A 1013 33.88 11.38 -7.84
C ALA A 1013 34.11 10.05 -7.10
N THR A 1014 34.30 8.99 -7.87
CA THR A 1014 34.63 7.64 -7.37
C THR A 1014 36.01 7.20 -7.85
N LEU A 1015 36.66 6.33 -7.08
CA LEU A 1015 37.90 5.68 -7.51
C LEU A 1015 37.63 4.84 -8.77
N PRO A 1016 38.56 4.79 -9.74
CA PRO A 1016 38.41 4.02 -10.98
C PRO A 1016 38.65 2.51 -10.72
N GLN A 1017 37.90 1.93 -9.80
CA GLN A 1017 37.96 0.52 -9.43
C GLN A 1017 36.82 -0.27 -10.07
N PRO A 1018 36.95 -1.61 -10.18
CA PRO A 1018 35.86 -2.45 -10.59
C PRO A 1018 34.65 -2.28 -9.67
N ILE A 1019 33.46 -2.18 -10.28
CA ILE A 1019 32.21 -2.09 -9.53
C ILE A 1019 31.98 -3.41 -8.77
N GLN A 1020 31.62 -3.31 -7.49
CA GLN A 1020 31.33 -4.48 -6.65
C GLN A 1020 29.82 -4.72 -6.52
N ILE A 1021 29.38 -5.95 -6.80
CA ILE A 1021 28.00 -6.39 -6.56
C ILE A 1021 27.87 -6.85 -5.10
N LEU A 1022 26.85 -6.36 -4.40
CA LEU A 1022 26.53 -6.71 -3.02
C LEU A 1022 25.19 -7.43 -2.95
N ARG A 1023 25.16 -8.59 -2.28
CA ARG A 1023 23.92 -9.31 -1.98
C ARG A 1023 23.16 -8.64 -0.84
N GLN A 1024 21.85 -8.85 -0.75
CA GLN A 1024 21.03 -8.31 0.34
C GLN A 1024 21.60 -8.63 1.73
N LYS A 1025 21.97 -9.90 1.96
CA LYS A 1025 22.67 -10.32 3.20
C LYS A 1025 23.90 -9.47 3.54
N GLN A 1026 24.72 -9.12 2.55
CA GLN A 1026 25.91 -8.29 2.76
C GLN A 1026 25.54 -6.83 3.05
N MET A 1027 24.52 -6.31 2.36
CA MET A 1027 24.01 -4.96 2.60
C MET A 1027 23.42 -4.84 4.00
N CYS A 1028 22.76 -5.88 4.52
CA CYS A 1028 22.21 -5.87 5.88
C CYS A 1028 23.30 -5.83 6.96
N HIS A 1029 24.44 -6.47 6.74
CA HIS A 1029 25.59 -6.29 7.62
C HIS A 1029 26.12 -4.84 7.58
N LYS A 1030 26.20 -4.23 6.38
CA LYS A 1030 26.62 -2.83 6.23
C LYS A 1030 25.64 -1.84 6.85
N ASN A 1031 24.33 -2.12 6.78
CA ASN A 1031 23.28 -1.29 7.37
C ASN A 1031 23.42 -1.16 8.90
N ARG A 1032 24.04 -2.15 9.55
CA ARG A 1032 24.31 -2.13 11.00
C ARG A 1032 25.57 -1.34 11.38
N GLU A 1033 26.36 -0.85 10.41
CA GLU A 1033 27.56 -0.06 10.71
C GLU A 1033 27.18 1.37 11.17
N PRO A 1034 27.70 1.86 12.32
CA PRO A 1034 27.42 3.22 12.80
C PRO A 1034 27.81 4.29 11.77
N GLY A 1035 26.84 5.06 11.29
CA GLY A 1035 27.05 6.09 10.26
C GLY A 1035 26.69 5.66 8.85
N TYR A 1036 26.16 4.44 8.65
CA TYR A 1036 25.44 4.07 7.44
C TYR A 1036 24.22 4.99 7.25
N GLN A 1037 24.02 5.49 6.03
CA GLN A 1037 22.87 6.33 5.68
C GLN A 1037 22.22 5.81 4.42
N LEU A 1038 20.99 5.29 4.53
CA LEU A 1038 20.13 4.96 3.39
C LEU A 1038 19.31 6.19 3.00
N ARG A 1039 19.28 6.52 1.72
CA ARG A 1039 18.54 7.65 1.17
C ARG A 1039 17.79 7.23 -0.09
N THR A 1040 16.59 7.78 -0.24
CA THR A 1040 15.78 7.60 -1.46
C THR A 1040 15.92 8.84 -2.33
N HIS A 1041 16.32 8.64 -3.59
CA HIS A 1041 16.35 9.69 -4.59
C HIS A 1041 14.98 9.78 -5.29
N TYR A 1042 14.07 10.56 -4.71
CA TYR A 1042 12.66 10.65 -5.11
C TYR A 1042 12.44 11.05 -6.57
N ARG A 1043 13.34 11.84 -7.16
CA ARG A 1043 13.26 12.22 -8.58
C ARG A 1043 13.32 11.02 -9.51
N THR A 1044 14.15 10.02 -9.18
CA THR A 1044 14.44 8.87 -10.05
C THR A 1044 13.81 7.58 -9.56
N VAL A 1045 13.23 7.59 -8.35
CA VAL A 1045 12.71 6.41 -7.66
C VAL A 1045 13.78 5.32 -7.57
N SER A 1046 14.87 5.66 -6.88
CA SER A 1046 16.00 4.77 -6.65
C SER A 1046 16.57 5.03 -5.28
N SER A 1047 17.17 4.01 -4.66
CA SER A 1047 17.78 4.15 -3.35
C SER A 1047 19.29 4.05 -3.46
N TYR A 1048 19.96 4.74 -2.55
CA TYR A 1048 21.40 4.63 -2.38
C TYR A 1048 21.76 4.75 -0.91
N ALA A 1049 22.89 4.17 -0.53
CA ALA A 1049 23.43 4.26 0.79
C ALA A 1049 24.89 4.70 0.79
N THR A 1050 25.30 5.35 1.88
CA THR A 1050 26.68 5.77 2.11
C THR A 1050 27.18 5.16 3.40
N THR A 1051 28.37 4.57 3.39
CA THR A 1051 28.98 3.97 4.59
C THR A 1051 30.03 4.89 5.21
N PRO A 1052 30.40 4.71 6.49
CA PRO A 1052 31.50 5.44 7.13
C PRO A 1052 32.86 5.29 6.41
N LYS A 1053 33.06 4.16 5.72
CA LYS A 1053 34.27 3.85 4.95
C LYS A 1053 34.32 4.55 3.57
N GLY A 1054 33.35 5.40 3.26
CA GLY A 1054 33.29 6.12 1.99
C GLY A 1054 32.81 5.26 0.82
N GLU A 1055 32.01 4.22 1.04
CA GLU A 1055 31.36 3.48 -0.04
C GLU A 1055 30.01 4.14 -0.40
N TRP A 1056 29.74 4.29 -1.69
CA TRP A 1056 28.43 4.58 -2.27
C TRP A 1056 27.81 3.29 -2.77
N ILE A 1057 26.60 2.97 -2.35
CA ILE A 1057 25.90 1.72 -2.71
C ILE A 1057 24.54 2.07 -3.28
N THR A 1058 24.31 1.87 -4.58
CA THR A 1058 22.95 1.98 -5.16
C THR A 1058 22.24 0.64 -5.07
N LEU A 1059 20.96 0.63 -4.69
CA LEU A 1059 20.17 -0.57 -4.44
C LEU A 1059 18.67 -0.32 -4.66
N GLU A 1060 17.92 -1.40 -4.77
CA GLU A 1060 16.47 -1.38 -4.64
C GLU A 1060 16.04 -1.70 -3.20
N THR A 1061 14.96 -1.06 -2.74
CA THR A 1061 14.26 -1.38 -1.49
C THR A 1061 12.89 -1.97 -1.79
N GLN A 1062 12.20 -2.47 -0.77
CA GLN A 1062 10.83 -2.97 -0.95
C GLN A 1062 9.90 -1.87 -1.48
N GLU A 1063 10.08 -0.62 -1.04
CA GLU A 1063 9.29 0.53 -1.50
C GLU A 1063 9.56 0.88 -2.96
N THR A 1064 10.82 0.92 -3.40
CA THR A 1064 11.14 1.25 -4.80
C THR A 1064 10.70 0.15 -5.76
N ILE A 1065 10.81 -1.13 -5.36
CA ILE A 1065 10.29 -2.26 -6.13
C ILE A 1065 8.77 -2.22 -6.22
N THR A 1066 8.08 -1.96 -5.10
CA THR A 1066 6.62 -1.83 -5.10
C THR A 1066 6.16 -0.72 -6.04
N TYR A 1067 6.84 0.44 -5.99
CA TYR A 1067 6.55 1.55 -6.89
C TYR A 1067 6.75 1.14 -8.35
N LYS A 1068 7.88 0.52 -8.70
CA LYS A 1068 8.20 0.11 -10.08
C LYS A 1068 7.28 -0.99 -10.60
N MET A 1069 6.86 -1.92 -9.73
CA MET A 1069 5.85 -2.92 -10.04
C MET A 1069 4.52 -2.25 -10.39
N ARG A 1070 4.01 -1.36 -9.52
CA ARG A 1070 2.76 -0.64 -9.79
C ARG A 1070 2.87 0.28 -11.02
N TYR A 1071 4.04 0.86 -11.28
CA TYR A 1071 4.32 1.56 -12.53
C TYR A 1071 4.15 0.63 -13.74
N ALA A 1072 4.76 -0.56 -13.73
CA ALA A 1072 4.62 -1.52 -14.82
C ALA A 1072 3.15 -1.91 -15.05
N MET A 1073 2.36 -2.03 -13.98
CA MET A 1073 0.93 -2.34 -14.05
C MET A 1073 0.10 -1.20 -14.65
N ARG A 1074 0.34 0.04 -14.18
CA ARG A 1074 -0.31 1.25 -14.73
C ARG A 1074 -0.02 1.40 -16.21
N GLU A 1075 1.24 1.20 -16.61
CA GLU A 1075 1.68 1.26 -18.01
C GLU A 1075 1.24 0.04 -18.84
N ARG A 1076 0.61 -0.97 -18.22
CA ARG A 1076 0.14 -2.22 -18.85
C ARG A 1076 1.29 -2.98 -19.54
N LEU A 1077 2.42 -3.09 -18.85
CA LEU A 1077 3.56 -3.89 -19.28
C LEU A 1077 3.24 -5.40 -19.16
N ALA A 1078 4.02 -6.26 -19.83
CA ALA A 1078 3.88 -7.72 -19.78
C ALA A 1078 4.14 -8.28 -18.37
N GLY A 1079 5.02 -7.61 -17.60
CA GLY A 1079 5.27 -7.95 -16.21
C GLY A 1079 6.61 -7.45 -15.68
N ILE A 1080 7.06 -8.07 -14.58
CA ILE A 1080 8.32 -7.78 -13.89
C ILE A 1080 9.22 -9.01 -13.90
N GLY A 1081 10.51 -8.79 -14.08
CA GLY A 1081 11.56 -9.77 -13.85
C GLY A 1081 12.36 -9.45 -12.59
N MET A 1082 12.86 -10.45 -11.89
CA MET A 1082 13.71 -10.31 -10.70
C MET A 1082 15.09 -10.89 -11.00
N ILE A 1083 16.13 -10.05 -11.02
CA ILE A 1083 17.49 -10.41 -11.42
C ILE A 1083 18.50 -10.19 -10.28
N THR A 1084 19.07 -11.21 -9.64
CA THR A 1084 18.64 -12.63 -9.62
C THR A 1084 18.24 -13.05 -8.20
N LEU A 1085 17.47 -14.12 -8.06
CA LEU A 1085 17.07 -14.65 -6.75
C LEU A 1085 18.25 -14.98 -5.83
N ASN A 1086 19.43 -15.20 -6.41
CA ASN A 1086 20.66 -15.53 -5.69
C ASN A 1086 21.19 -14.38 -4.83
N GLU A 1087 20.89 -13.14 -5.22
CA GLU A 1087 21.33 -11.93 -4.51
C GLU A 1087 20.26 -11.36 -3.58
N ASP A 1088 19.02 -11.84 -3.66
CA ASP A 1088 17.98 -11.56 -2.67
C ASP A 1088 18.30 -12.27 -1.34
N ASP A 1089 17.66 -11.84 -0.24
CA ASP A 1089 17.90 -12.41 1.09
C ASP A 1089 17.17 -13.75 1.28
N PHE A 1090 17.62 -14.78 0.56
CA PHE A 1090 17.04 -16.13 0.65
C PHE A 1090 17.29 -16.83 1.99
N ALA A 1091 18.26 -16.34 2.77
CA ALA A 1091 18.65 -16.88 4.06
C ALA A 1091 17.98 -16.17 5.24
N ASN A 1092 17.22 -15.10 5.00
CA ASN A 1092 16.64 -14.23 6.02
C ASN A 1092 17.71 -13.64 6.97
N ALA A 1093 18.85 -13.23 6.45
CA ALA A 1093 19.91 -12.60 7.23
C ALA A 1093 19.54 -11.17 7.69
N CYS A 1094 18.61 -10.53 7.00
CA CYS A 1094 18.12 -9.19 7.29
C CYS A 1094 16.95 -9.17 8.29
N SER A 1095 16.47 -10.35 8.72
CA SER A 1095 15.25 -10.51 9.53
C SER A 1095 14.00 -9.91 8.88
N GLN A 1096 13.94 -9.89 7.54
CA GLN A 1096 12.80 -9.36 6.75
C GLN A 1096 11.99 -10.45 6.03
N GLY A 1097 12.18 -11.71 6.42
CA GLY A 1097 11.67 -12.89 5.71
C GLY A 1097 12.61 -13.35 4.59
N LYS A 1098 12.33 -14.54 4.02
CA LYS A 1098 13.11 -15.06 2.89
C LYS A 1098 12.62 -14.44 1.58
N PHE A 1099 13.57 -13.98 0.76
CA PHE A 1099 13.30 -13.31 -0.51
C PHE A 1099 12.38 -12.08 -0.34
N PRO A 1100 12.73 -11.10 0.52
CA PRO A 1100 11.86 -9.96 0.81
C PRO A 1100 11.49 -9.17 -0.45
N LEU A 1101 12.43 -9.00 -1.40
CA LEU A 1101 12.19 -8.26 -2.63
C LEU A 1101 11.26 -9.03 -3.60
N LEU A 1102 11.44 -10.35 -3.75
CA LEU A 1102 10.48 -11.15 -4.53
C LEU A 1102 9.09 -11.20 -3.87
N SER A 1103 9.06 -11.31 -2.54
CA SER A 1103 7.82 -11.45 -1.78
C SER A 1103 6.92 -10.24 -1.98
N ILE A 1104 7.48 -9.03 -1.96
CA ILE A 1104 6.70 -7.81 -2.19
C ILE A 1104 6.16 -7.70 -3.63
N VAL A 1105 6.89 -8.20 -4.65
CA VAL A 1105 6.38 -8.25 -6.04
C VAL A 1105 5.23 -9.24 -6.16
N SER A 1106 5.39 -10.45 -5.60
CA SER A 1106 4.32 -11.46 -5.61
C SER A 1106 3.09 -10.97 -4.85
N PHE A 1107 3.28 -10.25 -3.75
CA PHE A 1107 2.22 -9.63 -2.99
C PHE A 1107 1.50 -8.56 -3.81
N ALA A 1108 2.23 -7.57 -4.34
CA ALA A 1108 1.66 -6.48 -5.13
C ALA A 1108 0.88 -6.98 -6.35
N GLN A 1109 1.32 -8.08 -6.99
CA GLN A 1109 0.58 -8.73 -8.07
C GLN A 1109 -0.77 -9.27 -7.60
N LYS A 1110 -0.78 -10.01 -6.48
CA LYS A 1110 -1.97 -10.66 -5.92
C LYS A 1110 -2.98 -9.64 -5.42
N SER A 1111 -2.49 -8.57 -4.80
CA SER A 1111 -3.30 -7.45 -4.33
C SER A 1111 -4.09 -6.74 -5.43
N CYS A 1112 -3.80 -7.05 -6.70
CA CYS A 1112 -4.42 -6.44 -7.86
C CYS A 1112 -5.15 -7.43 -8.76
N GLY A 1113 -5.15 -8.73 -8.41
CA GLY A 1113 -5.85 -9.79 -9.13
C GLY A 1113 -7.21 -10.19 -8.53
N GLY A 1114 -7.59 -9.61 -7.39
CA GLY A 1114 -8.78 -9.99 -6.61
C GLY A 1114 -10.14 -9.67 -7.22
N ASP A 1115 -10.20 -8.75 -8.19
CA ASP A 1115 -11.47 -8.27 -8.76
C ASP A 1115 -11.96 -9.09 -9.98
N LEU A 1116 -11.38 -10.27 -10.23
CA LEU A 1116 -11.46 -10.92 -11.53
C LEU A 1116 -12.31 -12.17 -11.63
N GLU A 1117 -12.59 -12.84 -10.52
CA GLU A 1117 -13.50 -13.98 -10.52
C GLU A 1117 -14.98 -13.52 -10.49
N GLU A 1118 -15.28 -12.34 -9.96
CA GLU A 1118 -16.65 -11.79 -9.87
C GLU A 1118 -17.26 -11.40 -11.24
N VAL A 1119 -16.43 -11.25 -12.29
CA VAL A 1119 -16.87 -10.89 -13.66
C VAL A 1119 -17.19 -12.13 -14.50
N LEU A 1120 -16.67 -13.30 -14.14
CA LEU A 1120 -16.93 -14.53 -14.91
C LEU A 1120 -18.25 -15.21 -14.49
N GLU A 1121 -18.67 -15.09 -13.23
CA GLU A 1121 -19.94 -15.69 -12.78
C GLU A 1121 -21.19 -14.89 -13.19
N ASN A 1122 -21.05 -13.60 -13.49
CA ASN A 1122 -22.17 -12.76 -13.95
C ASN A 1122 -22.36 -12.75 -15.47
N ALA A 1123 -21.55 -13.50 -16.23
CA ALA A 1123 -21.68 -13.64 -17.68
C ALA A 1123 -22.33 -14.97 -18.11
N GLU A 1124 -22.60 -15.89 -17.17
CA GLU A 1124 -23.26 -17.19 -17.44
C GLU A 1124 -24.61 -17.37 -16.72
N ASN A 1125 -25.19 -16.31 -16.15
CA ASN A 1125 -26.59 -16.29 -15.66
C ASN A 1125 -27.48 -15.32 -16.45
#